data_AF-A0A662UUY2-F1
#
_entry.id   AF-A0A662UUY2-F1
#
_cell.length_a   1.000
_cell.length_b   1.000
_cell.length_c   1.000
_cell.angle_alpha   90.00
_cell.angle_beta   90.00
_cell.angle_gamma   90.00
#
_symmetry.space_group_name_H-M   'P 1'
#
loop_
_entity.id
_entity.type
_entity.pdbx_description
1 polymer ?
#
loop_
_entity_poly.entity_id
_entity_poly.type
_entity_poly.pdbx_seq_one_letter_code
_entity_poly.pdbx_strand_id
1 'polypeptide(L)'
;MRTSKILPLVMLSILLFSLIIPIVTPAIAEAQDQEIVLKTHGWWQPPPVRRFNPLAPKSIVISGVIYERLAIWNKMSNTYEPWLAESWEIDQENNKVIIHLRQDAYWHDGEKFTAEDVWTTLMLYKLLGRPVWKYISDVVVVDDYTVEYHVKEWSYLLLHYILFRDGLIVAPYHIYGDFAERVASATTEDELDQITEDLFNFEPETIVGTGPFKFVSITEQELVTEKFDQHWAANNIHIDKIVFPYITSNEVGWLHYQSGDLDYDCFMMPPQVEEQIKALPHAEVIKVYDLAGFALVFNFDNQYLRDVRVRQAIAYAIDRSKVAYAAGGTAFEPVNYPTGILKLVEETWLSDIMQYLDKYEYNTDKAKQLLEEAGFTYSNGKWYTPDGQLFTLTFIVPAGYTDWVAAASEVTEELNSFGIAVELKTPETTSYWSEQWYLGGNYDLAFDFFGAWMTYPYNAFERIFIQVNNRPKTQVQGENFQLIYDLGEPFNEEINATELVEVLARSFDEAEQKEAAQKLAMAVNHYLPIYPLAEKKLMLYYNVEHFNWPDPETNYELWQNAAGGHLEALAIMIMKGLVTPNPSYWGITPTTSPTTSPATGVSTTTVTETVTAPDMVTTAVVGIVLLIIGVAIGFFIKKK
;
A
#
# COMPACT_ATOMS: atom_id res chain seq x y z
N MET A 1 -33.31 -67.72 19.87
CA MET A 1 -34.52 -68.05 20.67
C MET A 1 -34.94 -66.78 21.42
N ARG A 2 -36.20 -66.30 21.32
CA ARG A 2 -37.25 -66.42 22.37
C ARG A 2 -36.72 -66.15 23.79
N THR A 3 -37.25 -65.27 24.64
CA THR A 3 -38.48 -64.42 24.66
C THR A 3 -38.32 -63.43 25.86
N SER A 4 -38.73 -62.16 25.81
CA SER A 4 -40.03 -61.65 26.34
C SER A 4 -40.39 -62.19 27.75
N LYS A 5 -40.67 -61.43 28.83
CA LYS A 5 -41.72 -60.38 28.97
C LYS A 5 -41.80 -59.82 30.43
N ILE A 6 -42.19 -58.54 30.55
CA ILE A 6 -43.26 -57.95 31.43
C ILE A 6 -43.11 -57.78 32.96
N LEU A 7 -43.46 -56.56 33.39
CA LEU A 7 -43.70 -56.01 34.75
C LEU A 7 -45.02 -56.52 35.38
N PRO A 8 -45.22 -56.50 36.71
CA PRO A 8 -46.00 -55.40 37.34
C PRO A 8 -45.60 -55.14 38.84
N LEU A 9 -46.31 -54.50 39.80
CA LEU A 9 -47.59 -53.75 39.92
C LEU A 9 -47.52 -52.82 41.20
N VAL A 10 -48.16 -51.63 41.22
CA VAL A 10 -49.08 -51.05 42.28
C VAL A 10 -48.71 -51.14 43.80
N MET A 11 -48.91 -50.14 44.69
CA MET A 11 -49.56 -48.79 44.68
C MET A 11 -49.18 -47.93 45.92
N LEU A 12 -49.52 -46.62 45.88
CA LEU A 12 -50.00 -45.68 46.96
C LEU A 12 -49.55 -45.88 48.45
N SER A 13 -49.33 -44.87 49.30
CA SER A 13 -49.53 -43.40 49.23
C SER A 13 -48.95 -42.74 50.50
N ILE A 14 -48.52 -41.47 50.43
CA ILE A 14 -48.82 -40.39 51.39
C ILE A 14 -48.28 -39.07 50.80
N LEU A 15 -49.14 -38.05 50.70
CA LEU A 15 -48.74 -36.68 50.38
C LEU A 15 -48.46 -35.92 51.69
N LEU A 16 -47.35 -35.19 51.72
CA LEU A 16 -47.07 -34.16 52.73
C LEU A 16 -46.54 -32.92 52.01
N PHE A 17 -47.40 -31.90 51.88
CA PHE A 17 -47.02 -30.59 51.35
C PHE A 17 -46.26 -29.81 52.42
N SER A 18 -44.95 -29.62 52.24
CA SER A 18 -44.19 -28.59 52.94
C SER A 18 -44.03 -27.38 52.02
N LEU A 19 -44.65 -26.25 52.35
CA LEU A 19 -44.37 -24.98 51.66
C LEU A 19 -42.90 -24.59 51.93
N ILE A 20 -42.08 -24.65 50.88
CA ILE A 20 -40.80 -23.93 50.84
C ILE A 20 -41.10 -22.61 50.14
N ILE A 21 -41.02 -21.52 50.89
CA ILE A 21 -41.03 -20.17 50.31
C ILE A 21 -39.61 -19.90 49.81
N PRO A 22 -39.37 -19.76 48.49
CA PRO A 22 -38.05 -19.37 48.01
C PRO A 22 -37.79 -17.93 48.44
N ILE A 23 -36.78 -17.72 49.28
CA ILE A 23 -36.20 -16.40 49.50
C ILE A 23 -35.45 -16.05 48.22
N VAL A 24 -36.11 -15.29 47.34
CA VAL A 24 -35.44 -14.67 46.19
C VAL A 24 -34.60 -13.53 46.72
N THR A 25 -33.36 -13.83 47.12
CA THR A 25 -32.30 -12.83 47.11
C THR A 25 -32.16 -12.36 45.67
N PRO A 26 -32.26 -11.06 45.37
CA PRO A 26 -31.89 -10.58 44.05
C PRO A 26 -30.41 -10.92 43.85
N ALA A 27 -30.12 -11.79 42.88
CA ALA A 27 -28.77 -11.86 42.36
C ALA A 27 -28.48 -10.47 41.78
N ILE A 28 -27.56 -9.75 42.40
CA ILE A 28 -26.89 -8.66 41.71
C ILE A 28 -26.12 -9.36 40.61
N ALA A 29 -26.65 -9.32 39.38
CA ALA A 29 -25.82 -9.56 38.23
C ALA A 29 -24.75 -8.48 38.27
N GLU A 30 -23.50 -8.88 38.46
CA GLU A 30 -22.39 -8.03 38.05
C GLU A 30 -22.64 -7.71 36.58
N ALA A 31 -22.67 -6.42 36.25
CA ALA A 31 -22.64 -6.01 34.86
C ALA A 31 -21.30 -6.53 34.32
N GLN A 32 -21.36 -7.58 33.52
CA GLN A 32 -20.22 -7.96 32.71
C GLN A 32 -20.08 -6.82 31.70
N ASP A 33 -19.06 -5.96 31.89
CA ASP A 33 -18.81 -4.85 30.99
C ASP A 33 -18.75 -5.40 29.56
N GLN A 34 -19.57 -4.83 28.68
CA GLN A 34 -19.73 -5.32 27.32
C GLN A 34 -18.47 -4.95 26.54
N GLU A 35 -17.65 -5.95 26.25
CA GLU A 35 -16.41 -5.81 25.47
C GLU A 35 -16.70 -5.15 24.12
N ILE A 36 -16.04 -4.03 23.87
CA ILE A 36 -16.21 -3.19 22.68
C ILE A 36 -15.35 -3.75 21.57
N VAL A 37 -15.98 -4.43 20.62
CA VAL A 37 -15.31 -5.11 19.50
C VAL A 37 -15.56 -4.34 18.20
N LEU A 38 -14.49 -3.96 17.53
CA LEU A 38 -14.52 -3.45 16.16
C LEU A 38 -14.17 -4.58 15.17
N LYS A 39 -14.92 -4.73 14.09
CA LYS A 39 -14.69 -5.72 13.02
C LYS A 39 -14.28 -5.03 11.71
N THR A 40 -13.19 -5.48 11.09
CA THR A 40 -12.68 -4.95 9.80
C THR A 40 -11.86 -6.02 9.08
N HIS A 41 -11.74 -6.04 7.74
CA HIS A 41 -10.85 -7.02 7.12
C HIS A 41 -9.37 -6.71 7.39
N GLY A 42 -8.53 -7.74 7.24
CA GLY A 42 -7.08 -7.57 7.17
C GLY A 42 -6.48 -8.55 6.18
N TRP A 43 -5.31 -8.22 5.64
CA TRP A 43 -4.59 -9.10 4.73
C TRP A 43 -3.72 -10.10 5.51
N TRP A 44 -4.31 -11.25 5.82
CA TRP A 44 -3.64 -12.35 6.53
C TRP A 44 -3.96 -13.70 5.88
N GLN A 45 -3.27 -14.76 6.30
CA GLN A 45 -3.45 -16.13 5.80
C GLN A 45 -3.73 -17.06 7.00
N PRO A 46 -4.65 -18.03 6.89
CA PRO A 46 -4.99 -18.91 8.00
C PRO A 46 -3.91 -19.99 8.25
N PRO A 47 -3.98 -20.69 9.39
CA PRO A 47 -3.23 -21.93 9.58
C PRO A 47 -3.56 -22.96 8.48
N PRO A 48 -2.59 -23.80 8.04
CA PRO A 48 -1.18 -23.84 8.45
C PRO A 48 -0.27 -22.91 7.64
N VAL A 49 -0.81 -22.04 6.77
CA VAL A 49 -0.02 -21.23 5.82
C VAL A 49 0.60 -20.00 6.47
N ARG A 50 -0.03 -19.48 7.54
CA ARG A 50 0.46 -18.32 8.32
C ARG A 50 1.92 -18.42 8.74
N ARG A 51 2.58 -17.26 8.86
CA ARG A 51 3.86 -17.08 9.57
C ARG A 51 3.73 -15.91 10.55
N PHE A 52 4.19 -16.09 11.79
CA PHE A 52 4.23 -15.04 12.82
C PHE A 52 5.52 -14.20 12.77
N ASN A 53 6.58 -14.71 12.15
CA ASN A 53 7.77 -13.93 11.87
C ASN A 53 7.45 -12.87 10.79
N PRO A 54 7.53 -11.55 11.07
CA PRO A 54 7.15 -10.49 10.15
C PRO A 54 8.13 -10.32 8.98
N LEU A 55 9.33 -10.91 9.07
CA LEU A 55 10.39 -10.83 8.06
C LEU A 55 10.37 -12.02 7.09
N ALA A 56 9.60 -13.09 7.40
CA ALA A 56 9.51 -14.28 6.56
C ALA A 56 8.45 -14.14 5.44
N PRO A 57 8.60 -14.84 4.29
CA PRO A 57 7.54 -14.91 3.29
C PRO A 57 6.22 -15.44 3.87
N LYS A 58 5.09 -14.84 3.48
CA LYS A 58 3.73 -15.13 3.99
C LYS A 58 3.51 -14.77 5.48
N SER A 59 4.32 -13.85 6.00
CA SER A 59 4.13 -13.21 7.30
C SER A 59 2.79 -12.51 7.46
N ILE A 60 2.27 -12.47 8.67
CA ILE A 60 1.17 -11.58 9.07
C ILE A 60 1.79 -10.25 9.55
N VAL A 61 1.61 -9.19 8.76
CA VAL A 61 2.09 -7.84 9.10
C VAL A 61 0.91 -6.88 9.03
N ILE A 62 0.40 -6.48 10.19
CA ILE A 62 -0.73 -5.54 10.30
C ILE A 62 -0.20 -4.18 10.77
N SER A 63 0.23 -3.36 9.79
CA SER A 63 0.73 -2.00 10.04
C SER A 63 -0.33 -1.10 10.69
N GLY A 64 0.13 -0.20 11.57
CA GLY A 64 -0.66 0.70 12.40
C GLY A 64 -1.35 0.03 13.57
N VAL A 65 -1.96 -1.15 13.39
CA VAL A 65 -2.67 -1.85 14.47
C VAL A 65 -1.71 -2.60 15.40
N ILE A 66 -0.83 -3.43 14.83
CA ILE A 66 0.16 -4.24 15.57
C ILE A 66 1.55 -3.59 15.49
N TYR A 67 1.97 -3.17 14.30
CA TYR A 67 3.31 -2.62 14.05
C TYR A 67 3.24 -1.13 13.68
N GLU A 68 3.97 -0.28 14.39
CA GLU A 68 4.00 1.17 14.14
C GLU A 68 5.23 1.59 13.32
N ARG A 69 5.18 2.80 12.76
CA ARG A 69 6.30 3.43 12.05
C ARG A 69 6.97 4.48 12.92
N LEU A 70 8.19 4.88 12.55
CA LEU A 70 8.86 6.05 13.15
C LEU A 70 8.02 7.34 12.98
N ALA A 71 7.39 7.54 11.82
CA ALA A 71 6.46 8.67 11.59
C ALA A 71 5.19 8.27 10.82
N ILE A 72 4.11 9.01 11.03
CA ILE A 72 2.92 9.02 10.17
C ILE A 72 3.24 9.88 8.95
N TRP A 73 2.96 9.39 7.74
CA TRP A 73 3.16 10.15 6.50
C TRP A 73 1.82 10.69 5.96
N ASN A 74 1.74 12.00 5.74
CA ASN A 74 0.62 12.63 5.07
C ASN A 74 0.83 12.58 3.55
N LYS A 75 0.04 11.74 2.87
CA LYS A 75 0.20 11.44 1.44
C LYS A 75 -0.11 12.63 0.51
N MET A 76 -0.84 13.63 1.00
CA MET A 76 -1.25 14.80 0.22
C MET A 76 -0.24 15.94 0.31
N SER A 77 0.23 16.26 1.51
CA SER A 77 1.24 17.31 1.73
C SER A 77 2.68 16.82 1.62
N ASN A 78 2.90 15.50 1.57
CA ASN A 78 4.20 14.84 1.64
C ASN A 78 5.02 15.19 2.91
N THR A 79 4.32 15.43 4.02
CA THR A 79 4.93 15.75 5.33
C THR A 79 4.82 14.57 6.31
N TYR A 80 5.56 14.64 7.42
CA TYR A 80 5.62 13.60 8.43
C TYR A 80 5.18 14.13 9.80
N GLU A 81 4.35 13.37 10.52
CA GLU A 81 3.97 13.61 11.92
C GLU A 81 4.67 12.59 12.84
N PRO A 82 5.13 12.99 14.05
CA PRO A 82 5.71 12.09 15.05
C PRO A 82 4.87 10.84 15.34
N TRP A 83 5.53 9.69 15.49
CA TRP A 83 4.91 8.42 15.89
C TRP A 83 5.83 7.65 16.87
N LEU A 84 6.53 6.59 16.48
CA LEU A 84 7.56 6.00 17.35
C LEU A 84 8.78 6.93 17.55
N ALA A 85 9.05 7.81 16.60
CA ALA A 85 9.93 8.96 16.77
C ALA A 85 9.13 10.19 17.25
N GLU A 86 9.61 10.87 18.29
CA GLU A 86 9.07 12.16 18.74
C GLU A 86 9.57 13.32 17.88
N SER A 87 10.80 13.22 17.38
CA SER A 87 11.43 14.19 16.47
C SER A 87 12.60 13.57 15.70
N TRP A 88 13.11 14.31 14.71
CA TRP A 88 14.31 13.98 13.96
C TRP A 88 15.08 15.25 13.58
N GLU A 89 16.38 15.11 13.35
CA GLU A 89 17.29 16.18 12.93
C GLU A 89 18.07 15.78 11.67
N ILE A 90 18.27 16.73 10.75
CA ILE A 90 19.00 16.52 9.49
C ILE A 90 20.34 17.23 9.59
N ASP A 91 21.41 16.48 9.87
CA ASP A 91 22.77 17.00 10.02
C ASP A 91 23.57 16.71 8.73
N GLN A 92 23.43 17.61 7.75
CA GLN A 92 24.18 17.51 6.49
C GLN A 92 25.68 17.77 6.67
N GLU A 93 26.10 18.54 7.66
CA GLU A 93 27.52 18.84 7.90
C GLU A 93 28.29 17.59 8.34
N ASN A 94 27.67 16.73 9.16
CA ASN A 94 28.25 15.46 9.61
C ASN A 94 27.69 14.23 8.85
N ASN A 95 26.89 14.44 7.80
CA ASN A 95 26.24 13.41 6.99
C ASN A 95 25.45 12.39 7.82
N LYS A 96 24.49 12.84 8.64
CA LYS A 96 23.62 11.94 9.41
C LYS A 96 22.20 12.47 9.56
N VAL A 97 21.26 11.56 9.78
CA VAL A 97 19.91 11.86 10.28
C VAL A 97 19.81 11.30 11.69
N ILE A 98 19.43 12.13 12.66
CA ILE A 98 19.28 11.74 14.07
C ILE A 98 17.79 11.53 14.33
N ILE A 99 17.41 10.40 14.93
CA ILE A 99 16.04 10.09 15.32
C ILE A 99 15.97 10.04 16.85
N HIS A 100 15.01 10.77 17.42
CA HIS A 100 14.69 10.73 18.86
C HIS A 100 13.41 9.94 19.07
N LEU A 101 13.52 8.82 19.80
CA LEU A 101 12.43 7.88 20.05
C LEU A 101 11.65 8.27 21.31
N ARG A 102 10.36 7.93 21.33
CA ARG A 102 9.56 8.12 22.54
C ARG A 102 9.96 7.18 23.66
N GLN A 103 9.96 7.70 24.88
CA GLN A 103 10.41 6.99 26.09
C GLN A 103 9.31 6.17 26.78
N ASP A 104 8.06 6.30 26.30
CA ASP A 104 6.85 5.67 26.86
C ASP A 104 6.26 4.56 25.97
N ALA A 105 6.95 4.13 24.91
CA ALA A 105 6.58 2.95 24.12
C ALA A 105 7.09 1.64 24.74
N TYR A 106 6.29 0.61 24.55
CA TYR A 106 6.55 -0.76 24.98
C TYR A 106 6.16 -1.72 23.84
N TRP A 107 6.85 -2.85 23.79
CA TRP A 107 6.43 -4.01 23.02
C TRP A 107 5.26 -4.72 23.73
N HIS A 108 4.46 -5.46 22.97
CA HIS A 108 3.24 -6.12 23.46
C HIS A 108 3.43 -7.16 24.58
N ASP A 109 4.66 -7.62 24.80
CA ASP A 109 5.07 -8.50 25.90
C ASP A 109 5.53 -7.74 27.16
N GLY A 110 5.61 -6.41 27.09
CA GLY A 110 5.94 -5.52 28.20
C GLY A 110 7.40 -5.07 28.26
N GLU A 111 8.26 -5.52 27.33
CA GLU A 111 9.60 -4.96 27.18
C GLU A 111 9.55 -3.54 26.63
N LYS A 112 10.57 -2.73 26.93
CA LYS A 112 10.63 -1.33 26.45
C LYS A 112 10.99 -1.27 24.97
N PHE A 113 10.39 -0.35 24.24
CA PHE A 113 10.87 0.03 22.92
C PHE A 113 12.09 0.96 23.04
N THR A 114 13.16 0.68 22.29
CA THR A 114 14.45 1.37 22.36
C THR A 114 15.13 1.52 21.00
N ALA A 115 16.24 2.27 20.99
CA ALA A 115 17.14 2.40 19.85
C ALA A 115 17.70 1.05 19.33
N GLU A 116 17.88 0.06 20.21
CA GLU A 116 18.37 -1.28 19.81
C GLU A 116 17.35 -2.02 18.93
N ASP A 117 16.05 -1.78 19.09
CA ASP A 117 15.01 -2.37 18.25
C ASP A 117 14.97 -1.78 16.84
N VAL A 118 15.20 -0.47 16.74
CA VAL A 118 15.33 0.24 15.46
C VAL A 118 16.58 -0.27 14.75
N TRP A 119 17.71 -0.35 15.45
CA TRP A 119 18.94 -0.94 14.92
C TRP A 119 18.74 -2.39 14.46
N THR A 120 18.07 -3.23 15.26
CA THR A 120 17.76 -4.63 14.94
C THR A 120 16.94 -4.73 13.65
N THR A 121 15.84 -3.98 13.58
CA THR A 121 15.00 -3.94 12.38
C THR A 121 15.81 -3.48 11.17
N LEU A 122 16.64 -2.45 11.31
CA LEU A 122 17.44 -1.91 10.21
C LEU A 122 18.54 -2.86 9.74
N MET A 123 19.21 -3.61 10.62
CA MET A 123 20.15 -4.67 10.24
C MET A 123 19.46 -5.79 9.46
N LEU A 124 18.26 -6.20 9.87
CA LEU A 124 17.50 -7.22 9.15
C LEU A 124 16.96 -6.69 7.82
N TYR A 125 16.64 -5.40 7.74
CA TYR A 125 16.36 -4.71 6.48
C TYR A 125 17.59 -4.59 5.57
N LYS A 126 18.82 -4.55 6.12
CA LYS A 126 20.08 -4.62 5.35
C LYS A 126 20.22 -5.97 4.66
N LEU A 127 20.03 -7.05 5.44
CA LEU A 127 20.04 -8.43 4.97
C LEU A 127 19.01 -8.66 3.84
N LEU A 128 17.81 -8.09 4.00
CA LEU A 128 16.72 -8.20 3.02
C LEU A 128 16.78 -7.16 1.89
N GLY A 129 17.91 -6.46 1.72
CA GLY A 129 18.15 -5.55 0.60
C GLY A 129 17.22 -4.33 0.53
N ARG A 130 16.74 -3.84 1.68
CA ARG A 130 15.77 -2.72 1.72
C ARG A 130 16.36 -1.40 1.20
N PRO A 131 15.56 -0.59 0.48
CA PRO A 131 16.07 0.59 -0.25
C PRO A 131 16.84 1.62 0.59
N VAL A 132 16.52 1.81 1.87
CA VAL A 132 17.25 2.76 2.75
C VAL A 132 18.77 2.54 2.73
N TRP A 133 19.21 1.28 2.61
CA TRP A 133 20.63 0.89 2.55
C TRP A 133 21.34 1.25 1.25
N LYS A 134 20.64 1.78 0.23
CA LYS A 134 21.28 2.50 -0.88
C LYS A 134 21.94 3.80 -0.41
N TYR A 135 21.33 4.48 0.57
CA TYR A 135 21.65 5.86 0.95
C TYR A 135 22.40 5.98 2.28
N ILE A 136 22.18 5.04 3.21
CA ILE A 136 22.91 4.98 4.49
C ILE A 136 24.08 4.00 4.44
N SER A 137 25.11 4.28 5.22
CA SER A 137 26.28 3.41 5.45
C SER A 137 26.16 2.61 6.74
N ASP A 138 25.59 3.20 7.78
CA ASP A 138 25.50 2.61 9.11
C ASP A 138 24.30 3.15 9.89
N VAL A 139 23.93 2.44 10.97
CA VAL A 139 22.94 2.87 11.97
C VAL A 139 23.57 2.68 13.34
N VAL A 140 23.64 3.76 14.13
CA VAL A 140 24.33 3.79 15.41
C VAL A 140 23.34 4.08 16.54
N VAL A 141 23.32 3.20 17.55
CA VAL A 141 22.66 3.45 18.83
C VAL A 141 23.56 4.39 19.64
N VAL A 142 23.06 5.59 19.96
CA VAL A 142 23.80 6.59 20.77
C VAL A 142 23.48 6.40 22.26
N ASP A 143 22.20 6.19 22.56
CA ASP A 143 21.64 5.81 23.85
C ASP A 143 20.28 5.10 23.63
N ASP A 144 19.63 4.67 24.70
CA ASP A 144 18.34 3.96 24.70
C ASP A 144 17.26 4.58 23.78
N TYR A 145 17.30 5.89 23.51
CA TYR A 145 16.25 6.60 22.77
C TYR A 145 16.77 7.48 21.62
N THR A 146 18.06 7.41 21.28
CA THR A 146 18.65 8.18 20.17
C THR A 146 19.37 7.27 19.17
N VAL A 147 18.95 7.34 17.90
CA VAL A 147 19.50 6.56 16.78
C VAL A 147 20.06 7.50 15.72
N GLU A 148 21.31 7.30 15.30
CA GLU A 148 21.90 8.01 14.16
C GLU A 148 21.94 7.13 12.91
N TYR A 149 21.39 7.63 11.81
CA TYR A 149 21.51 7.05 10.48
C TYR A 149 22.65 7.76 9.75
N HIS A 150 23.78 7.08 9.53
CA HIS A 150 24.97 7.68 8.89
C HIS A 150 24.82 7.62 7.38
N VAL A 151 24.69 8.77 6.74
CA VAL A 151 24.36 8.93 5.32
C VAL A 151 25.64 8.87 4.47
N LYS A 152 25.65 7.99 3.47
CA LYS A 152 26.71 7.94 2.44
C LYS A 152 26.31 8.64 1.14
N GLU A 153 25.01 8.75 0.88
CA GLU A 153 24.46 9.47 -0.26
C GLU A 153 23.14 10.16 0.12
N TRP A 154 23.10 11.49 0.04
CA TRP A 154 21.89 12.26 0.25
C TRP A 154 20.92 12.08 -0.94
N SER A 155 19.65 11.90 -0.63
CA SER A 155 18.59 11.65 -1.61
C SER A 155 17.30 12.33 -1.15
N TYR A 156 16.53 12.87 -2.08
CA TYR A 156 15.22 13.48 -1.81
C TYR A 156 14.27 12.54 -1.05
N LEU A 157 14.32 11.23 -1.32
CA LEU A 157 13.50 10.21 -0.66
C LEU A 157 14.10 9.65 0.64
N LEU A 158 15.29 10.06 1.07
CA LEU A 158 15.96 9.48 2.23
C LEU A 158 15.08 9.50 3.50
N LEU A 159 14.42 10.62 3.78
CA LEU A 159 13.49 10.72 4.92
C LEU A 159 12.25 9.84 4.75
N HIS A 160 11.74 9.69 3.52
CA HIS A 160 10.62 8.78 3.24
C HIS A 160 11.01 7.32 3.53
N TYR A 161 12.24 6.93 3.21
CA TYR A 161 12.77 5.62 3.55
C TYR A 161 12.95 5.44 5.06
N ILE A 162 13.65 6.36 5.74
CA ILE A 162 13.94 6.29 7.17
C ILE A 162 12.65 6.34 8.01
N LEU A 163 11.79 7.33 7.80
CA LEU A 163 10.67 7.62 8.69
C LEU A 163 9.43 6.75 8.40
N PHE A 164 9.23 6.36 7.14
CA PHE A 164 8.00 5.68 6.70
C PHE A 164 8.24 4.29 6.11
N ARG A 165 8.84 4.17 4.91
CA ARG A 165 8.85 2.92 4.12
C ARG A 165 9.63 1.79 4.80
N ASP A 166 10.87 2.08 5.20
CA ASP A 166 11.73 1.18 5.98
C ASP A 166 11.79 1.62 7.48
N GLY A 167 10.96 2.60 7.86
CA GLY A 167 10.72 3.02 9.25
C GLY A 167 9.62 2.24 9.98
N LEU A 168 9.03 1.21 9.36
CA LEU A 168 8.12 0.27 10.04
C LEU A 168 8.94 -0.66 10.93
N ILE A 169 8.78 -0.55 12.25
CA ILE A 169 9.57 -1.33 13.21
C ILE A 169 8.85 -2.66 13.50
N VAL A 170 9.53 -3.78 13.25
CA VAL A 170 8.91 -5.12 13.30
C VAL A 170 9.72 -6.16 14.07
N ALA A 171 10.98 -5.87 14.40
CA ALA A 171 11.92 -6.83 14.98
C ALA A 171 12.48 -6.32 16.33
N PRO A 172 11.83 -6.68 17.45
CA PRO A 172 12.36 -6.39 18.79
C PRO A 172 13.73 -7.04 19.02
N TYR A 173 14.66 -6.34 19.67
CA TYR A 173 16.02 -6.81 19.94
C TYR A 173 16.03 -8.08 20.80
N HIS A 174 15.16 -8.20 21.81
CA HIS A 174 15.11 -9.40 22.67
C HIS A 174 14.59 -10.67 21.98
N ILE A 175 14.05 -10.57 20.75
CA ILE A 175 13.61 -11.72 19.93
C ILE A 175 14.50 -11.90 18.70
N TYR A 176 14.96 -10.81 18.07
CA TYR A 176 15.66 -10.82 16.78
C TYR A 176 17.11 -10.29 16.83
N GLY A 177 17.59 -9.83 17.99
CA GLY A 177 18.92 -9.25 18.19
C GLY A 177 20.05 -10.18 17.77
N ASP A 178 19.98 -11.47 18.13
CA ASP A 178 20.92 -12.51 17.67
C ASP A 178 21.07 -12.53 16.14
N PHE A 179 19.99 -12.33 15.38
CA PHE A 179 20.07 -12.26 13.92
C PHE A 179 20.74 -10.95 13.46
N ALA A 180 20.37 -9.81 14.06
CA ALA A 180 20.96 -8.51 13.74
C ALA A 180 22.47 -8.45 14.04
N GLU A 181 22.92 -9.00 15.18
CA GLU A 181 24.33 -9.12 15.53
C GLU A 181 25.09 -10.04 14.57
N ARG A 182 24.48 -11.14 14.13
CA ARG A 182 25.03 -11.98 13.06
C ARG A 182 25.16 -11.23 11.73
N VAL A 183 24.17 -10.43 11.34
CA VAL A 183 24.26 -9.58 10.12
C VAL A 183 25.35 -8.53 10.25
N ALA A 184 25.46 -7.89 11.42
CA ALA A 184 26.47 -6.85 11.68
C ALA A 184 27.91 -7.40 11.72
N SER A 185 28.08 -8.68 12.09
CA SER A 185 29.38 -9.36 12.16
C SER A 185 29.73 -10.22 10.95
N ALA A 186 28.78 -10.47 10.04
CA ALA A 186 29.01 -11.22 8.81
C ALA A 186 30.05 -10.54 7.91
N THR A 187 30.93 -11.35 7.30
CA THR A 187 32.02 -10.89 6.44
C THR A 187 31.99 -11.50 5.04
N THR A 188 31.08 -12.44 4.80
CA THR A 188 30.93 -13.18 3.54
C THR A 188 29.46 -13.32 3.13
N GLU A 189 29.21 -13.51 1.84
CA GLU A 189 27.85 -13.73 1.33
C GLU A 189 27.25 -15.04 1.86
N ASP A 190 28.04 -16.12 1.93
CA ASP A 190 27.62 -17.42 2.48
C ASP A 190 27.09 -17.30 3.94
N GLU A 191 27.65 -16.40 4.74
CA GLU A 191 27.15 -16.10 6.09
C GLU A 191 25.79 -15.40 6.04
N LEU A 192 25.61 -14.41 5.15
CA LEU A 192 24.34 -13.69 4.96
C LEU A 192 23.24 -14.60 4.41
N ASP A 193 23.56 -15.48 3.46
CA ASP A 193 22.64 -16.50 2.94
C ASP A 193 22.16 -17.43 4.06
N GLN A 194 23.07 -17.92 4.92
CA GLN A 194 22.69 -18.77 6.06
C GLN A 194 21.86 -18.00 7.11
N ILE A 195 22.20 -16.74 7.40
CA ILE A 195 21.38 -15.90 8.30
C ILE A 195 19.98 -15.69 7.71
N THR A 196 19.87 -15.51 6.39
CA THR A 196 18.58 -15.36 5.69
C THR A 196 17.74 -16.63 5.75
N GLU A 197 18.35 -17.81 5.54
CA GLU A 197 17.69 -19.10 5.69
C GLU A 197 17.21 -19.31 7.13
N ASP A 198 18.08 -19.08 8.12
CA ASP A 198 17.74 -19.22 9.54
C ASP A 198 16.61 -18.26 9.94
N LEU A 199 16.67 -17.01 9.50
CA LEU A 199 15.66 -15.98 9.75
C LEU A 199 14.32 -16.39 9.11
N PHE A 200 14.29 -16.86 7.87
CA PHE A 200 13.05 -17.28 7.21
C PHE A 200 12.47 -18.59 7.79
N ASN A 201 13.30 -19.42 8.43
CA ASN A 201 12.86 -20.62 9.14
C ASN A 201 12.47 -20.36 10.60
N PHE A 202 12.92 -19.26 11.20
CA PHE A 202 12.50 -18.84 12.53
C PHE A 202 11.00 -18.51 12.57
N GLU A 203 10.32 -18.99 13.61
CA GLU A 203 8.90 -18.77 13.86
C GLU A 203 8.72 -18.50 15.37
N PRO A 204 8.38 -17.27 15.79
CA PRO A 204 8.14 -16.95 17.20
C PRO A 204 6.81 -17.58 17.67
N GLU A 205 6.64 -17.72 18.99
CA GLU A 205 5.41 -18.28 19.57
C GLU A 205 4.16 -17.42 19.30
N THR A 206 4.35 -16.10 19.16
CA THR A 206 3.30 -15.11 18.93
C THR A 206 3.84 -13.93 18.11
N ILE A 207 2.93 -13.06 17.67
CA ILE A 207 3.26 -11.77 17.05
C ILE A 207 3.44 -10.74 18.16
N VAL A 208 4.60 -10.08 18.21
CA VAL A 208 4.92 -9.00 19.16
C VAL A 208 5.16 -7.71 18.37
N GLY A 209 4.40 -6.67 18.67
CA GLY A 209 4.45 -5.35 18.04
C GLY A 209 4.50 -4.23 19.09
N THR A 210 4.47 -2.97 18.65
CA THR A 210 4.37 -1.79 19.54
C THR A 210 3.00 -1.13 19.54
N GLY A 211 2.13 -1.51 18.59
CA GLY A 211 0.90 -0.79 18.24
C GLY A 211 -0.23 -0.85 19.28
N PRO A 212 -1.33 -0.10 19.03
CA PRO A 212 -2.46 0.03 19.94
C PRO A 212 -3.17 -1.29 20.27
N PHE A 213 -3.03 -2.33 19.44
CA PHE A 213 -3.62 -3.65 19.70
C PHE A 213 -2.59 -4.77 19.50
N LYS A 214 -2.54 -5.70 20.45
CA LYS A 214 -1.68 -6.88 20.45
C LYS A 214 -2.40 -8.11 19.93
N PHE A 215 -1.66 -9.02 19.31
CA PHE A 215 -2.20 -10.28 18.81
C PHE A 215 -2.70 -11.19 19.95
N VAL A 216 -3.87 -11.81 19.78
CA VAL A 216 -4.45 -12.77 20.73
C VAL A 216 -4.54 -14.16 20.13
N SER A 217 -5.17 -14.30 18.96
CA SER A 217 -5.39 -15.60 18.35
C SER A 217 -5.66 -15.53 16.86
N ILE A 218 -5.56 -16.67 16.19
CA ILE A 218 -5.89 -16.85 14.77
C ILE A 218 -6.51 -18.23 14.53
N THR A 219 -7.56 -18.25 13.74
CA THR A 219 -8.29 -19.46 13.34
C THR A 219 -8.32 -19.57 11.81
N GLU A 220 -9.13 -20.48 11.26
CA GLU A 220 -9.45 -20.49 9.83
C GLU A 220 -10.48 -19.40 9.46
N GLN A 221 -11.13 -18.77 10.44
CA GLN A 221 -12.25 -17.84 10.26
C GLN A 221 -11.92 -16.39 10.61
N GLU A 222 -11.06 -16.16 11.59
CA GLU A 222 -10.72 -14.83 12.11
C GLU A 222 -9.32 -14.75 12.74
N LEU A 223 -8.73 -13.56 12.70
CA LEU A 223 -7.62 -13.13 13.56
C LEU A 223 -8.16 -12.14 14.59
N VAL A 224 -7.74 -12.28 15.85
CA VAL A 224 -8.22 -11.44 16.97
C VAL A 224 -7.04 -10.69 17.57
N THR A 225 -7.20 -9.38 17.76
CA THR A 225 -6.32 -8.54 18.58
C THR A 225 -7.10 -7.94 19.75
N GLU A 226 -6.40 -7.61 20.84
CA GLU A 226 -6.96 -6.88 21.99
C GLU A 226 -6.12 -5.63 22.29
N LYS A 227 -6.74 -4.64 22.92
CA LYS A 227 -6.11 -3.39 23.30
C LYS A 227 -4.84 -3.64 24.12
N PHE A 228 -3.78 -2.90 23.81
CA PHE A 228 -2.57 -2.90 24.62
C PHE A 228 -2.64 -1.75 25.64
N ASP A 229 -2.96 -2.06 26.90
CA ASP A 229 -3.18 -1.04 27.96
C ASP A 229 -1.92 -0.23 28.32
N GLN A 230 -0.73 -0.70 27.96
CA GLN A 230 0.53 0.04 28.11
C GLN A 230 0.91 0.87 26.87
N HIS A 231 0.06 0.88 25.82
CA HIS A 231 0.27 1.74 24.66
C HIS A 231 0.25 3.22 25.08
N TRP A 232 1.17 4.02 24.53
CA TRP A 232 1.32 5.44 24.83
C TRP A 232 0.05 6.27 24.55
N ALA A 233 -0.84 5.81 23.65
CA ALA A 233 -2.14 6.41 23.36
C ALA A 233 -3.33 5.74 24.09
N ALA A 234 -3.11 4.76 24.98
CA ALA A 234 -4.17 3.91 25.54
C ALA A 234 -5.36 4.64 26.21
N ASN A 235 -5.15 5.88 26.68
CA ASN A 235 -6.21 6.73 27.24
C ASN A 235 -7.24 7.21 26.20
N ASN A 236 -6.85 7.28 24.92
CA ASN A 236 -7.71 7.66 23.80
C ASN A 236 -8.39 6.45 23.13
N ILE A 237 -7.95 5.23 23.46
CA ILE A 237 -8.43 4.00 22.83
C ILE A 237 -9.66 3.50 23.59
N HIS A 238 -10.83 3.61 22.95
CA HIS A 238 -12.14 3.24 23.51
C HIS A 238 -12.72 1.95 22.88
N ILE A 239 -11.84 1.09 22.35
CA ILE A 239 -12.15 -0.20 21.73
C ILE A 239 -11.30 -1.24 22.45
N ASP A 240 -11.90 -2.36 22.84
CA ASP A 240 -11.23 -3.42 23.59
C ASP A 240 -10.59 -4.46 22.65
N LYS A 241 -11.19 -4.72 21.49
CA LYS A 241 -10.68 -5.66 20.48
C LYS A 241 -10.89 -5.19 19.04
N ILE A 242 -9.96 -5.58 18.17
CA ILE A 242 -10.21 -5.62 16.73
C ILE A 242 -10.23 -7.08 16.28
N VAL A 243 -11.30 -7.46 15.58
CA VAL A 243 -11.46 -8.78 14.97
C VAL A 243 -11.39 -8.63 13.46
N PHE A 244 -10.59 -9.50 12.84
CA PHE A 244 -10.35 -9.53 11.41
C PHE A 244 -10.90 -10.83 10.82
N PRO A 245 -12.14 -10.86 10.29
CA PRO A 245 -12.67 -12.03 9.60
C PRO A 245 -11.81 -12.37 8.37
N TYR A 246 -11.75 -13.65 7.99
CA TYR A 246 -11.02 -14.11 6.82
C TYR A 246 -11.83 -13.86 5.54
N ILE A 247 -11.57 -12.73 4.89
CA ILE A 247 -12.32 -12.26 3.73
C ILE A 247 -11.43 -12.30 2.49
N THR A 248 -11.79 -13.13 1.51
CA THR A 248 -10.98 -13.41 0.31
C THR A 248 -11.53 -12.82 -0.99
N SER A 249 -12.74 -12.23 -0.98
CA SER A 249 -13.32 -11.50 -2.11
C SER A 249 -14.18 -10.32 -1.64
N ASN A 250 -14.41 -9.37 -2.55
CA ASN A 250 -15.28 -8.22 -2.30
C ASN A 250 -16.68 -8.65 -1.80
N GLU A 251 -17.29 -9.68 -2.42
CA GLU A 251 -18.65 -10.16 -2.10
C GLU A 251 -18.78 -10.61 -0.65
N VAL A 252 -17.76 -11.32 -0.14
CA VAL A 252 -17.74 -11.80 1.24
C VAL A 252 -17.69 -10.61 2.20
N GLY A 253 -16.90 -9.58 1.89
CA GLY A 253 -16.85 -8.32 2.64
C GLY A 253 -18.18 -7.59 2.67
N TRP A 254 -18.84 -7.44 1.51
CA TRP A 254 -20.15 -6.80 1.42
C TRP A 254 -21.21 -7.56 2.23
N LEU A 255 -21.20 -8.90 2.21
CA LEU A 255 -22.14 -9.72 2.98
C LEU A 255 -21.95 -9.56 4.49
N HIS A 256 -20.70 -9.55 4.97
CA HIS A 256 -20.40 -9.24 6.37
C HIS A 256 -20.96 -7.86 6.76
N TYR A 257 -20.69 -6.83 5.97
CA TYR A 257 -21.16 -5.47 6.26
C TYR A 257 -22.69 -5.31 6.17
N GLN A 258 -23.34 -5.94 5.18
CA GLN A 258 -24.81 -5.96 5.05
C GLN A 258 -25.51 -6.55 6.26
N SER A 259 -24.89 -7.55 6.91
CA SER A 259 -25.42 -8.18 8.13
C SER A 259 -25.13 -7.41 9.42
N GLY A 260 -24.29 -6.36 9.37
CA GLY A 260 -23.78 -5.65 10.55
C GLY A 260 -22.54 -6.32 11.18
N ASP A 261 -22.01 -7.40 10.62
CA ASP A 261 -20.82 -8.10 11.11
C ASP A 261 -19.48 -7.44 10.69
N LEU A 262 -19.50 -6.20 10.20
CA LEU A 262 -18.32 -5.43 9.81
C LEU A 262 -18.55 -3.94 10.08
N ASP A 263 -17.55 -3.27 10.64
CA ASP A 263 -17.64 -1.89 11.11
C ASP A 263 -16.92 -0.88 10.22
N TYR A 264 -15.87 -1.30 9.54
CA TYR A 264 -15.06 -0.46 8.64
C TYR A 264 -14.41 -1.33 7.58
N ASP A 265 -14.49 -0.92 6.31
CA ASP A 265 -13.83 -1.61 5.22
C ASP A 265 -13.61 -0.72 3.98
N CYS A 266 -12.85 -1.24 3.01
CA CYS A 266 -12.51 -0.62 1.74
C CYS A 266 -12.66 -1.52 0.49
N PHE A 267 -13.25 -2.73 0.58
CA PHE A 267 -13.52 -3.54 -0.62
C PHE A 267 -14.29 -2.74 -1.68
N MET A 268 -13.88 -2.87 -2.94
CA MET A 268 -14.53 -2.16 -4.04
C MET A 268 -15.97 -2.64 -4.22
N MET A 269 -16.86 -1.77 -4.70
CA MET A 269 -18.27 -2.10 -4.96
C MET A 269 -18.66 -1.69 -6.39
N PRO A 270 -19.39 -2.54 -7.16
CA PRO A 270 -20.09 -2.07 -8.35
C PRO A 270 -21.26 -1.15 -7.95
N PRO A 271 -21.73 -0.24 -8.83
CA PRO A 271 -22.72 0.79 -8.46
C PRO A 271 -24.00 0.25 -7.81
N GLN A 272 -24.50 -0.90 -8.26
CA GLN A 272 -25.69 -1.53 -7.70
C GLN A 272 -25.50 -1.99 -6.25
N VAL A 273 -24.28 -2.42 -5.87
CA VAL A 273 -23.96 -2.82 -4.50
C VAL A 273 -23.73 -1.59 -3.64
N GLU A 274 -23.07 -0.55 -4.17
CA GLU A 274 -22.92 0.74 -3.48
C GLU A 274 -24.30 1.34 -3.12
N GLU A 275 -25.28 1.29 -4.04
CA GLU A 275 -26.66 1.71 -3.77
C GLU A 275 -27.35 0.86 -2.69
N GLN A 276 -27.15 -0.46 -2.68
CA GLN A 276 -27.72 -1.35 -1.66
C GLN A 276 -27.11 -1.09 -0.27
N ILE A 277 -25.79 -0.89 -0.22
CA ILE A 277 -25.05 -0.62 1.01
C ILE A 277 -25.47 0.74 1.59
N LYS A 278 -25.56 1.80 0.76
CA LYS A 278 -26.06 3.12 1.15
C LYS A 278 -27.54 3.16 1.56
N ALA A 279 -28.31 2.11 1.30
CA ALA A 279 -29.70 2.00 1.74
C ALA A 279 -29.84 1.35 3.13
N LEU A 280 -28.74 0.86 3.73
CA LEU A 280 -28.73 0.33 5.09
C LEU A 280 -28.75 1.48 6.10
N PRO A 281 -29.50 1.37 7.22
CA PRO A 281 -29.62 2.45 8.21
C PRO A 281 -28.32 2.72 8.97
N HIS A 282 -27.44 1.72 9.06
CA HIS A 282 -26.16 1.78 9.76
C HIS A 282 -25.00 2.23 8.89
N ALA A 283 -25.21 2.47 7.59
CA ALA A 283 -24.12 2.59 6.63
C ALA A 283 -23.86 4.02 6.15
N GLU A 284 -22.62 4.47 6.33
CA GLU A 284 -22.06 5.62 5.62
C GLU A 284 -20.97 5.17 4.64
N VAL A 285 -20.86 5.86 3.50
CA VAL A 285 -19.90 5.53 2.43
C VAL A 285 -19.28 6.79 1.85
N ILE A 286 -17.97 6.93 2.00
CA ILE A 286 -17.18 8.01 1.40
C ILE A 286 -16.26 7.49 0.30
N LYS A 287 -15.71 8.42 -0.50
CA LYS A 287 -14.73 8.13 -1.54
C LYS A 287 -13.55 9.09 -1.43
N VAL A 288 -12.35 8.54 -1.22
CA VAL A 288 -11.09 9.28 -1.23
C VAL A 288 -10.27 8.86 -2.46
N TYR A 289 -9.20 9.56 -2.83
CA TYR A 289 -8.30 9.06 -3.88
C TYR A 289 -7.58 7.82 -3.35
N ASP A 290 -7.55 6.69 -4.08
CA ASP A 290 -6.68 5.57 -3.67
C ASP A 290 -5.20 5.87 -3.96
N LEU A 291 -4.91 7.00 -4.64
CA LEU A 291 -3.58 7.35 -5.17
C LEU A 291 -2.96 6.21 -6.01
N ALA A 292 -3.83 5.41 -6.62
CA ALA A 292 -3.50 4.29 -7.48
C ALA A 292 -4.63 4.06 -8.49
N GLY A 293 -4.33 3.28 -9.52
CA GLY A 293 -5.31 2.75 -10.47
C GLY A 293 -4.85 1.39 -10.97
N PHE A 294 -5.58 0.78 -11.91
CA PHE A 294 -5.14 -0.45 -12.58
C PHE A 294 -4.76 -0.21 -14.04
N ALA A 295 -3.75 -0.95 -14.49
CA ALA A 295 -3.19 -0.92 -15.84
C ALA A 295 -3.17 -2.32 -16.43
N LEU A 296 -3.32 -2.40 -17.75
CA LEU A 296 -3.01 -3.63 -18.49
C LEU A 296 -1.48 -3.78 -18.56
N VAL A 297 -0.98 -4.89 -18.03
CA VAL A 297 0.44 -5.28 -18.09
C VAL A 297 0.62 -6.29 -19.21
N PHE A 298 1.68 -6.12 -19.99
CA PHE A 298 2.07 -6.99 -21.10
C PHE A 298 3.25 -7.86 -20.67
N ASN A 299 3.22 -9.15 -21.01
CA ASN A 299 4.41 -10.00 -20.92
C ASN A 299 5.25 -9.88 -22.19
N PHE A 300 6.48 -9.36 -22.08
CA PHE A 300 7.38 -9.14 -23.21
C PHE A 300 8.09 -10.43 -23.66
N ASP A 301 7.96 -11.55 -22.95
CA ASP A 301 8.41 -12.84 -23.48
C ASP A 301 7.48 -13.36 -24.60
N ASN A 302 6.24 -12.86 -24.66
CA ASN A 302 5.43 -12.96 -25.88
C ASN A 302 6.02 -12.05 -26.97
N GLN A 303 6.57 -12.67 -28.02
CA GLN A 303 7.26 -11.97 -29.10
C GLN A 303 6.44 -10.90 -29.81
N TYR A 304 5.11 -11.04 -29.86
CA TYR A 304 4.22 -10.06 -30.49
C TYR A 304 3.95 -8.88 -29.57
N LEU A 305 3.84 -9.12 -28.26
CA LEU A 305 3.69 -8.07 -27.27
C LEU A 305 4.96 -7.26 -27.05
N ARG A 306 6.14 -7.71 -27.54
CA ARG A 306 7.34 -6.87 -27.68
C ARG A 306 7.20 -5.77 -28.73
N ASP A 307 6.41 -5.99 -29.78
CA ASP A 307 6.19 -4.96 -30.80
C ASP A 307 5.27 -3.87 -30.24
N VAL A 308 5.81 -2.66 -30.11
CA VAL A 308 5.08 -1.49 -29.61
C VAL A 308 3.79 -1.25 -30.40
N ARG A 309 3.77 -1.55 -31.71
CA ARG A 309 2.60 -1.35 -32.56
C ARG A 309 1.45 -2.29 -32.18
N VAL A 310 1.76 -3.49 -31.71
CA VAL A 310 0.76 -4.44 -31.21
C VAL A 310 0.19 -3.98 -29.86
N ARG A 311 1.03 -3.49 -28.94
CA ARG A 311 0.56 -2.89 -27.67
C ARG A 311 -0.30 -1.66 -27.90
N GLN A 312 0.12 -0.78 -28.81
CA GLN A 312 -0.65 0.40 -29.24
C GLN A 312 -1.97 0.00 -29.90
N ALA A 313 -2.00 -1.04 -30.74
CA ALA A 313 -3.23 -1.55 -31.33
C ALA A 313 -4.21 -2.08 -30.28
N ILE A 314 -3.71 -2.81 -29.28
CA ILE A 314 -4.52 -3.26 -28.13
C ILE A 314 -5.09 -2.05 -27.38
N ALA A 315 -4.28 -1.02 -27.10
CA ALA A 315 -4.75 0.20 -26.45
C ALA A 315 -5.85 0.93 -27.25
N TYR A 316 -5.67 1.11 -28.55
CA TYR A 316 -6.68 1.73 -29.43
C TYR A 316 -7.95 0.87 -29.61
N ALA A 317 -7.90 -0.43 -29.31
CA ALA A 317 -9.04 -1.35 -29.39
C ALA A 317 -9.85 -1.47 -28.08
N ILE A 318 -9.54 -0.66 -27.06
CA ILE A 318 -10.20 -0.68 -25.73
C ILE A 318 -10.81 0.70 -25.42
N ASP A 319 -12.09 0.74 -25.07
CA ASP A 319 -12.73 1.94 -24.54
C ASP A 319 -12.57 1.99 -23.02
N ARG A 320 -11.49 2.66 -22.58
CA ARG A 320 -11.19 2.87 -21.15
C ARG A 320 -12.36 3.43 -20.34
N SER A 321 -13.30 4.16 -20.96
CA SER A 321 -14.49 4.69 -20.28
C SER A 321 -15.44 3.56 -19.86
N LYS A 322 -15.63 2.56 -20.72
CA LYS A 322 -16.41 1.36 -20.39
C LYS A 322 -15.69 0.50 -19.36
N VAL A 323 -14.38 0.29 -19.54
CA VAL A 323 -13.57 -0.52 -18.61
C VAL A 323 -13.57 0.07 -17.19
N ALA A 324 -13.41 1.40 -17.06
CA ALA A 324 -13.55 2.11 -15.79
C ALA A 324 -14.97 1.99 -15.21
N TYR A 325 -16.00 2.17 -16.04
CA TYR A 325 -17.39 2.06 -15.60
C TYR A 325 -17.74 0.63 -15.13
N ALA A 326 -17.26 -0.40 -15.83
CA ALA A 326 -17.42 -1.80 -15.47
C ALA A 326 -16.71 -2.15 -14.16
N ALA A 327 -15.56 -1.54 -13.87
CA ALA A 327 -14.81 -1.77 -12.63
C ALA A 327 -15.60 -1.33 -11.37
N GLY A 328 -16.27 -0.18 -11.40
CA GLY A 328 -16.95 0.36 -10.22
C GLY A 328 -17.69 1.68 -10.43
N GLY A 329 -18.12 1.96 -11.66
CA GLY A 329 -18.80 3.21 -12.02
C GLY A 329 -18.08 4.45 -11.51
N THR A 330 -18.69 5.18 -10.57
CA THR A 330 -18.14 6.46 -10.07
C THR A 330 -16.95 6.31 -9.11
N ALA A 331 -16.57 5.10 -8.73
CA ALA A 331 -15.31 4.85 -8.02
C ALA A 331 -14.10 4.70 -8.95
N PHE A 332 -14.27 4.67 -10.26
CA PHE A 332 -13.16 4.68 -11.20
C PHE A 332 -13.30 5.83 -12.20
N GLU A 333 -12.22 6.56 -12.42
CA GLU A 333 -12.12 7.52 -13.52
C GLU A 333 -11.24 6.93 -14.62
N PRO A 334 -11.67 6.94 -15.90
CA PRO A 334 -10.79 6.53 -16.99
C PRO A 334 -9.58 7.46 -17.03
N VAL A 335 -8.40 6.88 -17.22
CA VAL A 335 -7.16 7.65 -17.40
C VAL A 335 -7.28 8.49 -18.68
N ASN A 336 -6.82 9.74 -18.65
CA ASN A 336 -6.79 10.59 -19.84
C ASN A 336 -5.60 10.22 -20.73
N TYR A 337 -4.37 10.38 -20.23
CA TYR A 337 -3.14 10.05 -20.92
C TYR A 337 -2.47 8.87 -20.20
N PRO A 338 -2.22 7.72 -20.87
CA PRO A 338 -1.51 6.61 -20.23
C PRO A 338 -0.04 6.98 -20.01
N THR A 339 0.24 7.65 -18.89
CA THR A 339 1.56 8.20 -18.51
C THR A 339 2.19 7.46 -17.33
N GLY A 340 1.40 6.65 -16.61
CA GLY A 340 1.83 5.90 -15.43
C GLY A 340 1.66 6.65 -14.11
N ILE A 341 1.54 7.97 -14.13
CA ILE A 341 1.25 8.81 -12.95
C ILE A 341 -0.26 9.05 -12.80
N LEU A 342 -0.65 9.73 -11.72
CA LEU A 342 -2.04 10.08 -11.42
C LEU A 342 -2.43 11.41 -12.11
N LYS A 343 -3.64 11.47 -12.65
CA LYS A 343 -4.31 12.69 -13.17
C LYS A 343 -4.32 13.84 -12.18
N LEU A 344 -4.37 13.55 -10.88
CA LEU A 344 -4.24 14.53 -9.80
C LEU A 344 -2.97 15.39 -9.90
N VAL A 345 -1.90 14.84 -10.49
CA VAL A 345 -0.57 15.48 -10.57
C VAL A 345 -0.05 15.66 -12.00
N GLU A 346 -0.83 15.28 -13.03
CA GLU A 346 -0.49 15.48 -14.45
C GLU A 346 -0.16 16.96 -14.76
N GLU A 347 -0.98 17.90 -14.29
CA GLU A 347 -0.74 19.34 -14.51
C GLU A 347 0.58 19.82 -13.87
N THR A 348 0.90 19.34 -12.67
CA THR A 348 2.12 19.72 -11.95
C THR A 348 3.38 19.24 -12.65
N TRP A 349 3.40 17.97 -13.09
CA TRP A 349 4.61 17.34 -13.63
C TRP A 349 4.71 17.43 -15.15
N LEU A 350 3.60 17.33 -15.88
CA LEU A 350 3.59 17.06 -17.32
C LEU A 350 3.09 18.23 -18.20
N SER A 351 2.69 19.36 -17.61
CA SER A 351 2.15 20.56 -18.31
C SER A 351 2.81 20.86 -19.66
N ASP A 352 4.14 20.78 -19.69
CA ASP A 352 4.98 21.24 -20.79
C ASP A 352 5.01 20.25 -21.96
N ILE A 353 4.65 18.99 -21.70
CA ILE A 353 4.64 17.90 -22.69
C ILE A 353 3.25 17.40 -23.10
N MET A 354 2.16 17.87 -22.47
CA MET A 354 0.79 17.35 -22.70
C MET A 354 0.36 17.31 -24.18
N GLN A 355 0.89 18.21 -25.02
CA GLN A 355 0.60 18.25 -26.46
C GLN A 355 1.30 17.15 -27.30
N TYR A 356 2.31 16.48 -26.74
CA TYR A 356 3.06 15.38 -27.38
C TYR A 356 2.60 14.00 -26.89
N LEU A 357 1.69 13.95 -25.91
CA LEU A 357 1.13 12.72 -25.37
C LEU A 357 -0.11 12.30 -26.17
N ASP A 358 -0.16 11.01 -26.54
CA ASP A 358 -1.35 10.42 -27.12
C ASP A 358 -2.34 10.05 -26.00
N LYS A 359 -3.62 10.30 -26.25
CA LYS A 359 -4.71 9.87 -25.37
C LYS A 359 -5.10 8.41 -25.60
N TYR A 360 -4.78 7.79 -26.73
CA TYR A 360 -5.32 6.48 -27.11
C TYR A 360 -6.86 6.44 -26.97
N GLU A 361 -7.54 7.42 -27.58
CA GLU A 361 -9.00 7.41 -27.70
C GLU A 361 -9.43 6.22 -28.59
N TYR A 362 -10.49 5.49 -28.19
CA TYR A 362 -10.93 4.25 -28.85
C TYR A 362 -11.08 4.40 -30.38
N ASN A 363 -10.28 3.65 -31.13
CA ASN A 363 -10.13 3.79 -32.57
C ASN A 363 -9.69 2.46 -33.23
N THR A 364 -10.67 1.62 -33.56
CA THR A 364 -10.42 0.32 -34.20
C THR A 364 -9.79 0.40 -35.59
N ASP A 365 -9.98 1.51 -36.33
CA ASP A 365 -9.33 1.69 -37.63
C ASP A 365 -7.81 1.91 -37.45
N LYS A 366 -7.41 2.69 -36.44
CA LYS A 366 -5.99 2.88 -36.09
C LYS A 366 -5.38 1.59 -35.52
N ALA A 367 -6.11 0.88 -34.67
CA ALA A 367 -5.68 -0.43 -34.17
C ALA A 367 -5.46 -1.43 -35.32
N LYS A 368 -6.37 -1.45 -36.29
CA LYS A 368 -6.26 -2.30 -37.49
C LYS A 368 -5.02 -1.96 -38.31
N GLN A 369 -4.79 -0.68 -38.59
CA GLN A 369 -3.61 -0.22 -39.32
C GLN A 369 -2.31 -0.69 -38.65
N LEU A 370 -2.21 -0.51 -37.33
CA LEU A 370 -1.01 -0.88 -36.56
C LEU A 370 -0.72 -2.40 -36.59
N LEU A 371 -1.76 -3.25 -36.55
CA LEU A 371 -1.60 -4.69 -36.70
C LEU A 371 -1.18 -5.09 -38.13
N GLU A 372 -1.78 -4.48 -39.16
CA GLU A 372 -1.37 -4.71 -40.56
C GLU A 372 0.09 -4.28 -40.80
N GLU A 373 0.53 -3.14 -40.22
CA GLU A 373 1.92 -2.68 -40.24
C GLU A 373 2.87 -3.62 -39.46
N ALA A 374 2.39 -4.25 -38.39
CA ALA A 374 3.10 -5.31 -37.67
C ALA A 374 3.08 -6.69 -38.37
N GLY A 375 2.48 -6.78 -39.57
CA GLY A 375 2.46 -7.99 -40.40
C GLY A 375 1.37 -9.00 -40.04
N PHE A 376 0.42 -8.63 -39.18
CA PHE A 376 -0.75 -9.45 -38.90
C PHE A 376 -1.73 -9.43 -40.08
N THR A 377 -2.52 -10.48 -40.22
CA THR A 377 -3.53 -10.59 -41.26
C THR A 377 -4.92 -10.77 -40.67
N TYR A 378 -5.91 -10.03 -41.20
CA TYR A 378 -7.30 -10.13 -40.77
C TYR A 378 -8.10 -11.03 -41.71
N SER A 379 -8.72 -12.08 -41.19
CA SER A 379 -9.50 -13.05 -41.96
C SER A 379 -10.63 -13.65 -41.13
N ASN A 380 -11.80 -13.87 -41.71
CA ASN A 380 -12.96 -14.48 -41.06
C ASN A 380 -13.34 -13.84 -39.70
N GLY A 381 -13.15 -12.53 -39.54
CA GLY A 381 -13.45 -11.82 -38.30
C GLY A 381 -12.39 -11.95 -37.19
N LYS A 382 -11.21 -12.50 -37.50
CA LYS A 382 -10.13 -12.71 -36.53
C LYS A 382 -8.77 -12.29 -37.07
N TRP A 383 -7.87 -11.93 -36.16
CA TRP A 383 -6.48 -11.61 -36.43
C TRP A 383 -5.60 -12.86 -36.39
N TYR A 384 -4.69 -12.96 -37.34
CA TYR A 384 -3.66 -13.99 -37.42
C TYR A 384 -2.29 -13.35 -37.34
N THR A 385 -1.39 -13.99 -36.60
CA THR A 385 0.00 -13.57 -36.41
C THR A 385 0.79 -13.61 -37.74
N PRO A 386 1.95 -12.95 -37.84
CA PRO A 386 2.82 -13.00 -39.03
C PRO A 386 3.24 -14.42 -39.48
N ASP A 387 3.26 -15.39 -38.57
CA ASP A 387 3.52 -16.82 -38.85
C ASP A 387 2.25 -17.65 -39.14
N GLY A 388 1.08 -17.00 -39.18
CA GLY A 388 -0.18 -17.59 -39.64
C GLY A 388 -1.02 -18.31 -38.58
N GLN A 389 -0.70 -18.19 -37.29
CA GLN A 389 -1.51 -18.71 -36.19
C GLN A 389 -2.63 -17.74 -35.82
N LEU A 390 -3.71 -18.23 -35.21
CA LEU A 390 -4.75 -17.35 -34.64
C LEU A 390 -4.13 -16.53 -33.49
N PHE A 391 -4.18 -15.20 -33.57
CA PHE A 391 -3.64 -14.35 -32.52
C PHE A 391 -4.48 -14.48 -31.25
N THR A 392 -3.91 -15.18 -30.27
CA THR A 392 -4.57 -15.59 -29.02
C THR A 392 -3.73 -15.12 -27.85
N LEU A 393 -4.37 -14.54 -26.84
CA LEU A 393 -3.74 -14.03 -25.61
C LEU A 393 -4.44 -14.62 -24.37
N THR A 394 -3.67 -15.13 -23.41
CA THR A 394 -4.16 -15.45 -22.06
C THR A 394 -4.12 -14.19 -21.20
N PHE A 395 -5.27 -13.82 -20.63
CA PHE A 395 -5.40 -12.68 -19.73
C PHE A 395 -5.72 -13.17 -18.30
N ILE A 396 -4.98 -12.69 -17.30
CA ILE A 396 -5.18 -13.06 -15.88
C ILE A 396 -5.55 -11.88 -14.98
N VAL A 397 -6.50 -12.10 -14.07
CA VAL A 397 -6.81 -11.20 -12.93
C VAL A 397 -7.21 -12.01 -11.68
N PRO A 398 -6.97 -11.52 -10.44
CA PRO A 398 -7.33 -12.25 -9.23
C PRO A 398 -8.84 -12.36 -9.06
N ALA A 399 -9.34 -13.58 -8.81
CA ALA A 399 -10.77 -13.89 -8.76
C ALA A 399 -11.55 -13.13 -7.68
N GLY A 400 -10.90 -12.75 -6.57
CA GLY A 400 -11.56 -12.03 -5.47
C GLY A 400 -11.75 -10.54 -5.70
N TYR A 401 -11.07 -9.94 -6.68
CA TYR A 401 -11.17 -8.51 -7.00
C TYR A 401 -12.18 -8.36 -8.14
N THR A 402 -13.47 -8.37 -7.79
CA THR A 402 -14.53 -8.48 -8.77
C THR A 402 -14.75 -7.22 -9.62
N ASP A 403 -14.22 -6.09 -9.17
CA ASP A 403 -13.96 -4.89 -9.95
C ASP A 403 -12.96 -5.15 -11.09
N TRP A 404 -11.83 -5.82 -10.79
CA TRP A 404 -10.85 -6.22 -11.81
C TRP A 404 -11.40 -7.30 -12.74
N VAL A 405 -12.19 -8.25 -12.22
CA VAL A 405 -12.86 -9.29 -13.05
C VAL A 405 -13.86 -8.65 -14.03
N ALA A 406 -14.65 -7.67 -13.59
CA ALA A 406 -15.59 -6.96 -14.45
C ALA A 406 -14.87 -6.14 -15.53
N ALA A 407 -13.87 -5.35 -15.15
CA ALA A 407 -13.04 -4.59 -16.08
C ALA A 407 -12.29 -5.49 -17.10
N ALA A 408 -11.77 -6.63 -16.64
CA ALA A 408 -11.10 -7.60 -17.51
C ALA A 408 -12.06 -8.31 -18.46
N SER A 409 -13.33 -8.49 -18.05
CA SER A 409 -14.38 -9.04 -18.92
C SER A 409 -14.73 -8.06 -20.05
N GLU A 410 -14.85 -6.75 -19.76
CA GLU A 410 -15.06 -5.71 -20.78
C GLU A 410 -13.89 -5.68 -21.78
N VAL A 411 -12.64 -5.62 -21.30
CA VAL A 411 -11.43 -5.69 -22.15
C VAL A 411 -11.43 -6.96 -23.01
N THR A 412 -11.83 -8.10 -22.44
CA THR A 412 -11.92 -9.38 -23.16
C THR A 412 -13.00 -9.35 -24.24
N GLU A 413 -14.15 -8.72 -24.00
CA GLU A 413 -15.23 -8.55 -24.98
C GLU A 413 -14.83 -7.61 -26.12
N GLU A 414 -14.23 -6.46 -25.81
CA GLU A 414 -13.78 -5.49 -26.83
C GLU A 414 -12.70 -6.08 -27.75
N LEU A 415 -11.67 -6.71 -27.18
CA LEU A 415 -10.61 -7.34 -27.96
C LEU A 415 -11.12 -8.54 -28.79
N ASN A 416 -12.01 -9.38 -28.24
CA ASN A 416 -12.63 -10.47 -28.99
C ASN A 416 -13.52 -9.98 -30.15
N SER A 417 -14.19 -8.85 -29.96
CA SER A 417 -15.04 -8.18 -30.97
C SER A 417 -14.21 -7.51 -32.07
N PHE A 418 -13.07 -6.91 -31.72
CA PHE A 418 -12.08 -6.40 -32.66
C PHE A 418 -11.35 -7.52 -33.43
N GLY A 419 -11.36 -8.74 -32.87
CA GLY A 419 -10.92 -9.97 -33.55
C GLY A 419 -9.63 -10.60 -32.99
N ILE A 420 -9.08 -10.06 -31.91
CA ILE A 420 -7.98 -10.68 -31.15
C ILE A 420 -8.62 -11.73 -30.24
N ALA A 421 -8.18 -13.00 -30.27
CA ALA A 421 -8.74 -14.00 -29.36
C ALA A 421 -8.17 -13.80 -27.96
N VAL A 422 -9.03 -13.65 -26.94
CA VAL A 422 -8.60 -13.49 -25.54
C VAL A 422 -9.25 -14.54 -24.66
N GLU A 423 -8.44 -15.29 -23.92
CA GLU A 423 -8.86 -16.27 -22.90
C GLU A 423 -8.63 -15.68 -21.50
N LEU A 424 -9.71 -15.20 -20.87
CA LEU A 424 -9.68 -14.68 -19.50
C LEU A 424 -9.65 -15.83 -18.47
N LYS A 425 -8.70 -15.77 -17.54
CA LYS A 425 -8.54 -16.72 -16.42
C LYS A 425 -8.51 -15.97 -15.09
N THR A 426 -9.25 -16.48 -14.11
CA THR A 426 -9.39 -15.89 -12.78
C THR A 426 -8.85 -16.84 -11.70
N PRO A 427 -7.53 -16.92 -11.49
CA PRO A 427 -6.98 -17.67 -10.37
C PRO A 427 -7.39 -17.05 -9.02
N GLU A 428 -7.44 -17.87 -7.97
CA GLU A 428 -7.65 -17.40 -6.59
C GLU A 428 -6.63 -16.31 -6.22
N THR A 429 -7.05 -15.34 -5.41
CA THR A 429 -6.30 -14.09 -5.15
C THR A 429 -4.87 -14.31 -4.66
N THR A 430 -4.65 -15.25 -3.74
CA THR A 430 -3.33 -15.61 -3.22
C THR A 430 -2.48 -16.33 -4.28
N SER A 431 -3.11 -17.23 -5.07
CA SER A 431 -2.50 -17.91 -6.20
C SER A 431 -2.11 -16.95 -7.34
N TYR A 432 -2.91 -15.91 -7.60
CA TYR A 432 -2.62 -14.88 -8.61
C TYR A 432 -1.25 -14.25 -8.37
N TRP A 433 -1.00 -13.73 -7.17
CA TRP A 433 0.26 -13.08 -6.78
C TRP A 433 1.43 -14.05 -6.51
N SER A 434 1.30 -15.33 -6.88
CA SER A 434 2.35 -16.34 -6.68
C SER A 434 3.27 -16.52 -7.90
N GLU A 435 4.37 -17.24 -7.70
CA GLU A 435 5.27 -17.74 -8.75
C GLU A 435 4.56 -18.68 -9.78
N GLN A 436 3.28 -19.04 -9.57
CA GLN A 436 2.51 -19.80 -10.55
C GLN A 436 1.89 -18.93 -11.64
N TRP A 437 1.42 -17.71 -11.33
CA TRP A 437 0.60 -16.91 -12.24
C TRP A 437 1.28 -15.58 -12.59
N TYR A 438 0.99 -14.52 -11.83
CA TYR A 438 1.46 -13.16 -12.12
C TYR A 438 2.97 -13.03 -11.94
N LEU A 439 3.53 -13.58 -10.86
CA LEU A 439 4.98 -13.54 -10.69
C LEU A 439 5.70 -14.62 -11.51
N GLY A 440 4.99 -15.68 -11.90
CA GLY A 440 5.52 -16.74 -12.77
C GLY A 440 5.58 -16.40 -14.25
N GLY A 441 5.06 -15.25 -14.69
CA GLY A 441 4.98 -14.89 -16.11
C GLY A 441 4.05 -15.79 -16.95
N ASN A 442 3.17 -16.57 -16.31
CA ASN A 442 2.30 -17.55 -17.00
C ASN A 442 1.03 -16.89 -17.58
N TYR A 443 1.22 -15.83 -18.36
CA TYR A 443 0.18 -15.03 -18.99
C TYR A 443 0.74 -14.22 -20.16
N ASP A 444 -0.15 -13.68 -21.00
CA ASP A 444 0.19 -12.68 -22.02
C ASP A 444 -0.21 -11.27 -21.57
N LEU A 445 -1.42 -11.16 -21.00
CA LEU A 445 -1.95 -9.95 -20.37
C LEU A 445 -2.25 -10.17 -18.88
N ALA A 446 -2.06 -9.13 -18.06
CA ALA A 446 -2.45 -9.11 -16.64
C ALA A 446 -2.93 -7.71 -16.22
N PHE A 447 -3.50 -7.57 -15.03
CA PHE A 447 -3.68 -6.25 -14.39
C PHE A 447 -2.66 -6.05 -13.26
N ASP A 448 -2.15 -4.83 -13.13
CA ASP A 448 -1.41 -4.40 -11.94
C ASP A 448 -1.69 -2.92 -11.63
N PHE A 449 -1.29 -2.51 -10.44
CA PHE A 449 -1.40 -1.15 -9.96
C PHE A 449 -0.42 -0.19 -10.67
N PHE A 450 -0.89 1.01 -11.02
CA PHE A 450 -0.07 2.18 -11.34
C PHE A 450 -0.32 3.31 -10.32
N GLY A 451 0.44 4.42 -10.37
CA GLY A 451 0.40 5.51 -9.40
C GLY A 451 1.09 5.20 -8.06
N ALA A 452 0.85 4.00 -7.51
CA ALA A 452 1.58 3.43 -6.38
C ALA A 452 1.60 4.28 -5.09
N TRP A 453 0.44 4.82 -4.74
CA TRP A 453 0.08 5.40 -3.42
C TRP A 453 0.88 6.63 -2.99
N MET A 454 1.42 7.38 -3.96
CA MET A 454 2.20 8.60 -3.76
C MET A 454 1.83 9.65 -4.83
N THR A 455 1.78 10.93 -4.43
CA THR A 455 1.56 12.07 -5.32
C THR A 455 2.85 12.49 -6.05
N TYR A 456 4.00 12.31 -5.43
CA TYR A 456 5.31 12.41 -6.07
C TYR A 456 5.51 11.24 -7.07
N PRO A 457 5.93 11.49 -8.32
CA PRO A 457 5.86 10.50 -9.41
C PRO A 457 6.84 9.33 -9.28
N TYR A 458 7.77 9.37 -8.32
CA TYR A 458 8.76 8.30 -8.14
C TYR A 458 8.14 6.91 -7.98
N ASN A 459 7.23 6.68 -7.02
CA ASN A 459 6.71 5.33 -6.77
C ASN A 459 5.99 4.77 -8.01
N ALA A 460 5.32 5.62 -8.79
CA ALA A 460 4.67 5.23 -10.03
C ALA A 460 5.68 4.66 -11.04
N PHE A 461 6.77 5.38 -11.29
CA PHE A 461 7.80 4.95 -12.24
C PHE A 461 8.76 3.88 -11.67
N GLU A 462 9.08 3.92 -10.38
CA GLU A 462 9.78 2.83 -9.66
C GLU A 462 9.00 1.54 -9.82
N ARG A 463 7.66 1.56 -9.67
CA ARG A 463 6.85 0.37 -9.86
C ARG A 463 6.95 -0.17 -11.29
N ILE A 464 6.77 0.70 -12.30
CA ILE A 464 6.75 0.30 -13.72
C ILE A 464 8.11 -0.21 -14.20
N PHE A 465 9.21 0.49 -13.89
CA PHE A 465 10.52 0.22 -14.47
C PHE A 465 11.47 -0.57 -13.57
N ILE A 466 11.20 -0.66 -12.27
CA ILE A 466 12.07 -1.34 -11.29
C ILE A 466 11.33 -2.45 -10.52
N GLN A 467 10.33 -2.14 -9.68
CA GLN A 467 9.79 -3.09 -8.68
C GLN A 467 9.15 -4.35 -9.27
N VAL A 468 8.54 -4.28 -10.46
CA VAL A 468 7.85 -5.42 -11.07
C VAL A 468 8.83 -6.42 -11.73
N ASN A 469 10.04 -5.97 -12.09
CA ASN A 469 11.03 -6.80 -12.77
C ASN A 469 12.29 -7.09 -11.93
N ASN A 470 12.60 -6.26 -10.92
CA ASN A 470 13.72 -6.45 -10.00
C ASN A 470 13.35 -7.39 -8.83
N ARG A 471 13.00 -8.64 -9.14
CA ARG A 471 12.65 -9.66 -8.13
C ARG A 471 13.45 -10.95 -8.39
N PRO A 472 14.14 -11.54 -7.40
CA PRO A 472 15.14 -12.60 -7.61
C PRO A 472 14.69 -13.91 -8.31
N LYS A 473 13.39 -14.11 -8.54
CA LYS A 473 12.83 -15.36 -9.12
C LYS A 473 11.77 -15.12 -10.20
N THR A 474 11.38 -13.87 -10.44
CA THR A 474 10.08 -13.55 -11.04
C THR A 474 10.17 -12.25 -11.84
N GLN A 475 10.04 -12.32 -13.16
CA GLN A 475 9.97 -11.12 -13.99
C GLN A 475 8.55 -10.98 -14.51
N VAL A 476 7.81 -10.01 -13.99
CA VAL A 476 6.42 -9.76 -14.37
C VAL A 476 6.32 -9.48 -15.88
N GLN A 477 7.12 -8.54 -16.39
CA GLN A 477 7.09 -8.18 -17.81
C GLN A 477 8.04 -9.03 -18.67
N GLY A 478 8.72 -10.04 -18.10
CA GLY A 478 9.61 -10.95 -18.83
C GLY A 478 11.03 -10.42 -19.11
N GLU A 479 11.93 -11.33 -19.52
CA GLU A 479 13.37 -11.07 -19.76
C GLU A 479 13.63 -10.07 -20.90
N ASN A 480 12.61 -9.85 -21.73
CA ASN A 480 12.66 -8.95 -22.88
C ASN A 480 12.10 -7.55 -22.58
N PHE A 481 11.88 -7.20 -21.31
CA PHE A 481 11.40 -5.87 -20.93
C PHE A 481 12.42 -4.77 -21.29
N GLN A 482 11.93 -3.71 -21.93
CA GLN A 482 12.76 -2.61 -22.44
C GLN A 482 12.99 -1.54 -21.36
N LEU A 483 14.24 -1.09 -21.22
CA LEU A 483 14.62 0.00 -20.31
C LEU A 483 15.20 1.22 -21.03
N ILE A 484 15.65 1.06 -22.28
CA ILE A 484 16.20 2.12 -23.12
C ILE A 484 15.15 2.56 -24.13
N TYR A 485 14.86 3.86 -24.22
CA TYR A 485 13.77 4.40 -25.06
C TYR A 485 14.23 5.61 -25.87
N ASP A 486 13.93 5.63 -27.17
CA ASP A 486 14.17 6.77 -28.07
C ASP A 486 12.96 7.71 -28.01
N LEU A 487 13.13 8.90 -27.44
CA LEU A 487 12.08 9.91 -27.28
C LEU A 487 12.19 10.95 -28.41
N GLY A 488 11.12 11.13 -29.17
CA GLY A 488 11.01 12.21 -30.15
C GLY A 488 10.84 13.60 -29.53
N GLU A 489 10.31 14.53 -30.32
CA GLU A 489 9.93 15.89 -29.86
C GLU A 489 9.12 15.84 -28.55
N PRO A 490 9.46 16.65 -27.53
CA PRO A 490 10.42 17.76 -27.57
C PRO A 490 11.87 17.38 -27.23
N PHE A 491 12.14 16.15 -26.78
CA PHE A 491 13.44 15.76 -26.22
C PHE A 491 14.46 15.33 -27.29
N ASN A 492 14.03 14.53 -28.28
CA ASN A 492 14.87 14.04 -29.38
C ASN A 492 16.15 13.31 -28.92
N GLU A 493 16.03 12.42 -27.94
CA GLU A 493 17.14 11.69 -27.33
C GLU A 493 16.77 10.27 -26.89
N GLU A 494 17.79 9.41 -26.78
CA GLU A 494 17.68 8.10 -26.14
C GLU A 494 17.86 8.24 -24.61
N ILE A 495 16.96 7.65 -23.84
CA ILE A 495 16.97 7.65 -22.37
C ILE A 495 17.14 6.24 -21.80
N ASN A 496 17.63 6.14 -20.56
CA ASN A 496 17.46 4.96 -19.71
C ASN A 496 16.41 5.24 -18.62
N ALA A 497 15.29 4.53 -18.64
CA ALA A 497 14.20 4.72 -17.69
C ALA A 497 14.63 4.47 -16.22
N THR A 498 15.53 3.51 -15.98
CA THR A 498 16.00 3.24 -14.60
C THR A 498 16.90 4.35 -14.05
N GLU A 499 17.69 4.99 -14.91
CA GLU A 499 18.51 6.15 -14.52
C GLU A 499 17.64 7.36 -14.19
N LEU A 500 16.61 7.64 -14.98
CA LEU A 500 15.66 8.72 -14.69
C LEU A 500 14.82 8.46 -13.43
N VAL A 501 14.49 7.20 -13.13
CA VAL A 501 13.85 6.84 -11.84
C VAL A 501 14.79 7.09 -10.67
N GLU A 502 16.10 6.82 -10.81
CA GLU A 502 17.09 7.17 -9.79
C GLU A 502 17.32 8.69 -9.67
N VAL A 503 17.14 9.48 -10.74
CA VAL A 503 17.09 10.97 -10.66
C VAL A 503 15.93 11.41 -9.76
N LEU A 504 14.72 10.88 -9.97
CA LEU A 504 13.57 11.13 -9.08
C LEU A 504 13.81 10.65 -7.64
N ALA A 505 14.64 9.62 -7.43
CA ALA A 505 14.98 9.19 -6.08
C ALA A 505 15.94 10.17 -5.38
N ARG A 506 16.89 10.75 -6.12
CA ARG A 506 18.09 11.40 -5.57
C ARG A 506 18.04 12.91 -5.63
N SER A 507 17.69 13.49 -6.77
CA SER A 507 17.86 14.93 -7.02
C SER A 507 16.96 15.77 -6.13
N PHE A 508 17.49 16.88 -5.63
CA PHE A 508 16.75 17.92 -4.92
C PHE A 508 16.38 19.11 -5.83
N ASP A 509 16.74 19.07 -7.11
CA ASP A 509 16.39 20.10 -8.09
C ASP A 509 15.03 19.75 -8.75
N GLU A 510 14.01 20.57 -8.48
CA GLU A 510 12.66 20.39 -9.01
C GLU A 510 12.62 20.38 -10.55
N ALA A 511 13.54 21.07 -11.24
CA ALA A 511 13.60 21.07 -12.69
C ALA A 511 14.14 19.73 -13.23
N GLU A 512 15.20 19.18 -12.63
CA GLU A 512 15.71 17.84 -12.98
C GLU A 512 14.65 16.76 -12.72
N GLN A 513 13.96 16.84 -11.57
CA GLN A 513 12.86 15.95 -11.23
C GLN A 513 11.72 16.05 -12.26
N LYS A 514 11.33 17.28 -12.65
CA LYS A 514 10.25 17.51 -13.61
C LYS A 514 10.62 16.97 -14.99
N GLU A 515 11.83 17.24 -15.47
CA GLU A 515 12.32 16.74 -16.75
C GLU A 515 12.39 15.20 -16.77
N ALA A 516 12.88 14.57 -15.69
CA ALA A 516 12.87 13.11 -15.55
C ALA A 516 11.45 12.52 -15.57
N ALA A 517 10.51 13.12 -14.83
CA ALA A 517 9.11 12.69 -14.82
C ALA A 517 8.45 12.82 -16.20
N GLN A 518 8.76 13.87 -16.96
CA GLN A 518 8.24 14.10 -18.32
C GLN A 518 8.78 13.06 -19.31
N LYS A 519 10.08 12.80 -19.31
CA LYS A 519 10.71 11.77 -20.16
C LYS A 519 10.17 10.37 -19.85
N LEU A 520 10.01 10.04 -18.57
CA LEU A 520 9.40 8.78 -18.13
C LEU A 520 7.93 8.67 -18.53
N ALA A 521 7.14 9.74 -18.40
CA ALA A 521 5.75 9.77 -18.85
C ALA A 521 5.63 9.57 -20.37
N MET A 522 6.52 10.18 -21.17
CA MET A 522 6.57 9.93 -22.61
C MET A 522 6.99 8.50 -22.95
N ALA A 523 7.95 7.92 -22.22
CA ALA A 523 8.31 6.52 -22.39
C ALA A 523 7.12 5.59 -22.10
N VAL A 524 6.38 5.82 -21.01
CA VAL A 524 5.16 5.06 -20.72
C VAL A 524 4.10 5.26 -21.81
N ASN A 525 3.89 6.50 -22.25
CA ASN A 525 2.84 6.84 -23.21
C ASN A 525 3.11 6.29 -24.62
N HIS A 526 4.30 6.52 -25.16
CA HIS A 526 4.61 6.13 -26.55
C HIS A 526 4.92 4.64 -26.66
N TYR A 527 5.55 4.03 -25.64
CA TYR A 527 5.97 2.63 -25.69
C TYR A 527 5.06 1.65 -24.94
N LEU A 528 4.14 2.11 -24.10
CA LEU A 528 3.19 1.26 -23.37
C LEU A 528 3.86 0.04 -22.68
N PRO A 529 4.86 0.22 -21.79
CA PRO A 529 5.37 -0.86 -20.93
C PRO A 529 4.23 -1.46 -20.08
N ILE A 530 3.32 -0.59 -19.65
CA ILE A 530 1.97 -0.88 -19.18
C ILE A 530 1.00 0.07 -19.88
N TYR A 531 -0.29 -0.23 -19.86
CA TYR A 531 -1.35 0.67 -20.34
C TYR A 531 -2.33 1.00 -19.20
N PRO A 532 -2.14 2.14 -18.50
CA PRO A 532 -3.06 2.64 -17.48
C PRO A 532 -4.50 2.81 -18.00
N LEU A 533 -5.44 2.12 -17.37
CA LEU A 533 -6.84 2.06 -17.78
C LEU A 533 -7.70 3.02 -16.97
N ALA A 534 -7.71 2.89 -15.64
CA ALA A 534 -8.56 3.68 -14.75
C ALA A 534 -7.91 3.94 -13.38
N GLU A 535 -8.07 5.17 -12.87
CA GLU A 535 -7.71 5.57 -11.51
C GLU A 535 -8.83 5.21 -10.52
N LYS A 536 -8.44 4.73 -9.35
CA LYS A 536 -9.35 4.29 -8.30
C LYS A 536 -9.57 5.41 -7.28
N LYS A 537 -10.83 5.65 -6.97
CA LYS A 537 -11.25 6.28 -5.71
C LYS A 537 -11.55 5.16 -4.72
N LEU A 538 -10.79 5.11 -3.64
CA LEU A 538 -11.00 4.15 -2.58
C LEU A 538 -12.36 4.45 -1.93
N MET A 539 -13.30 3.53 -2.09
CA MET A 539 -14.53 3.55 -1.29
C MET A 539 -14.16 3.15 0.13
N LEU A 540 -14.60 3.91 1.12
CA LEU A 540 -14.52 3.56 2.54
C LEU A 540 -15.93 3.57 3.09
N TYR A 541 -16.33 2.49 3.75
CA TYR A 541 -17.67 2.36 4.30
C TYR A 541 -17.62 1.89 5.76
N TYR A 542 -18.46 2.49 6.59
CA TYR A 542 -18.33 2.39 8.04
C TYR A 542 -19.67 2.41 8.78
N ASN A 543 -19.74 1.70 9.91
CA ASN A 543 -20.97 1.44 10.66
C ASN A 543 -21.20 2.53 11.72
N VAL A 544 -22.22 3.37 11.51
CA VAL A 544 -22.57 4.47 12.42
C VAL A 544 -23.51 4.06 13.57
N GLU A 545 -24.11 2.86 13.51
CA GLU A 545 -24.85 2.32 14.65
C GLU A 545 -23.88 1.85 15.75
N HIS A 546 -22.76 1.24 15.39
CA HIS A 546 -21.80 0.69 16.34
C HIS A 546 -20.80 1.73 16.86
N PHE A 547 -20.28 2.61 15.99
CA PHE A 547 -19.23 3.57 16.34
C PHE A 547 -19.54 4.98 15.83
N ASN A 548 -19.09 5.99 16.56
CA ASN A 548 -18.99 7.36 16.04
C ASN A 548 -17.63 7.50 15.34
N TRP A 549 -17.63 8.16 14.18
CA TRP A 549 -16.48 8.29 13.29
C TRP A 549 -16.10 9.77 13.10
N PRO A 550 -14.84 10.09 12.76
CA PRO A 550 -14.45 11.46 12.45
C PRO A 550 -15.19 11.97 11.20
N ASP A 551 -15.85 13.12 11.31
CA ASP A 551 -16.56 13.78 10.21
C ASP A 551 -15.65 13.90 8.96
N PRO A 552 -16.03 13.30 7.81
CA PRO A 552 -15.15 13.23 6.64
C PRO A 552 -14.85 14.57 5.96
N GLU A 553 -15.70 15.59 6.10
CA GLU A 553 -15.46 16.90 5.51
C GLU A 553 -14.37 17.66 6.28
N THR A 554 -14.42 17.60 7.62
CA THR A 554 -13.47 18.28 8.51
C THR A 554 -12.20 17.46 8.79
N ASN A 555 -12.21 16.15 8.55
CA ASN A 555 -11.09 15.23 8.79
C ASN A 555 -10.58 14.54 7.52
N TYR A 556 -10.80 15.14 6.34
CA TYR A 556 -10.52 14.53 5.03
C TYR A 556 -9.13 13.88 4.93
N GLU A 557 -8.07 14.53 5.44
CA GLU A 557 -6.71 13.99 5.37
C GLU A 557 -6.51 12.66 6.12
N LEU A 558 -7.23 12.45 7.24
CA LEU A 558 -7.18 11.18 7.98
C LEU A 558 -7.80 10.04 7.15
N TRP A 559 -8.92 10.31 6.48
CA TRP A 559 -9.55 9.34 5.58
C TRP A 559 -8.73 9.12 4.30
N GLN A 560 -8.12 10.18 3.76
CA GLN A 560 -7.27 10.13 2.57
C GLN A 560 -5.96 9.36 2.82
N ASN A 561 -5.47 9.29 4.06
CA ASN A 561 -4.34 8.43 4.41
C ASN A 561 -4.63 6.92 4.28
N ALA A 562 -5.90 6.49 4.16
CA ALA A 562 -6.26 5.08 3.92
C ALA A 562 -5.79 4.54 2.56
N ALA A 563 -5.42 5.41 1.61
CA ALA A 563 -4.88 5.07 0.30
C ALA A 563 -3.67 4.11 0.40
N GLY A 564 -3.89 2.83 0.04
CA GLY A 564 -2.89 1.76 0.18
C GLY A 564 -2.54 1.35 1.62
N GLY A 565 -3.34 1.73 2.61
CA GLY A 565 -3.01 1.57 4.04
C GLY A 565 -4.18 1.73 5.00
N HIS A 566 -5.36 1.21 4.66
CA HIS A 566 -6.61 1.52 5.39
C HIS A 566 -6.59 1.16 6.90
N LEU A 567 -5.92 0.09 7.30
CA LEU A 567 -5.74 -0.25 8.74
C LEU A 567 -4.78 0.69 9.46
N GLU A 568 -3.82 1.27 8.76
CA GLU A 568 -2.90 2.27 9.31
C GLU A 568 -3.67 3.58 9.58
N ALA A 569 -4.51 4.01 8.63
CA ALA A 569 -5.43 5.14 8.83
C ALA A 569 -6.45 4.89 9.95
N LEU A 570 -7.07 3.71 10.01
CA LEU A 570 -7.97 3.32 11.11
C LEU A 570 -7.27 3.39 12.46
N ALA A 571 -6.08 2.81 12.59
CA ALA A 571 -5.29 2.86 13.83
C ALA A 571 -4.97 4.30 14.26
N ILE A 572 -4.62 5.18 13.30
CA ILE A 572 -4.39 6.61 13.56
C ILE A 572 -5.67 7.28 14.09
N MET A 573 -6.84 7.00 13.51
CA MET A 573 -8.12 7.55 14.00
C MET A 573 -8.45 7.05 15.42
N ILE A 574 -8.17 5.77 15.73
CA ILE A 574 -8.37 5.19 17.06
C ILE A 574 -7.41 5.82 18.09
N MET A 575 -6.11 5.93 17.78
CA MET A 575 -5.11 6.53 18.68
C MET A 575 -5.34 8.04 18.93
N LYS A 576 -5.89 8.75 17.94
CA LYS A 576 -6.31 10.16 18.09
C LYS A 576 -7.67 10.30 18.82
N GLY A 577 -8.30 9.21 19.24
CA GLY A 577 -9.56 9.20 20.00
C GLY A 577 -10.80 9.57 19.18
N LEU A 578 -10.73 9.41 17.85
CA LEU A 578 -11.75 9.87 16.90
C LEU A 578 -12.76 8.77 16.54
N VAL A 579 -12.39 7.49 16.68
CA VAL A 579 -13.33 6.37 16.64
C VAL A 579 -13.74 6.04 18.07
N THR A 580 -15.02 6.20 18.39
CA THR A 580 -15.55 5.99 19.74
C THR A 580 -16.79 5.10 19.70
N PRO A 581 -17.04 4.25 20.72
CA PRO A 581 -18.23 3.42 20.76
C PRO A 581 -19.50 4.28 20.77
N ASN A 582 -20.50 3.93 19.95
CA ASN A 582 -21.82 4.55 20.04
C ASN A 582 -22.48 4.11 21.37
N PRO A 583 -22.76 5.03 22.32
CA PRO A 583 -23.25 4.64 23.64
C PRO A 583 -24.62 3.94 23.60
N SER A 584 -25.41 4.21 22.56
CA SER A 584 -26.75 3.62 22.39
C SER A 584 -26.69 2.13 22.01
N TYR A 585 -25.66 1.73 21.26
CA TYR A 585 -25.47 0.35 20.81
C TYR A 585 -24.72 -0.49 21.85
N TRP A 586 -23.63 0.03 22.39
CA TRP A 586 -22.80 -0.66 23.40
C TRP A 586 -23.38 -0.59 24.83
N GLY A 587 -24.53 0.05 25.03
CA GLY A 587 -25.17 0.17 26.34
C GLY A 587 -24.41 1.05 27.35
N ILE A 588 -23.43 1.82 26.88
CA ILE A 588 -22.54 2.63 27.72
C ILE A 588 -23.30 3.85 28.24
N THR A 589 -23.23 4.12 29.54
CA THR A 589 -23.71 5.41 30.08
C THR A 589 -22.65 6.47 29.81
N PRO A 590 -22.96 7.57 29.08
CA PRO A 590 -21.98 8.61 28.83
C PRO A 590 -21.51 9.25 30.14
N THR A 591 -20.25 9.01 30.52
CA THR A 591 -19.62 9.75 31.62
C THR A 591 -19.42 11.19 31.17
N THR A 592 -20.26 12.10 31.70
CA THR A 592 -20.08 13.54 31.50
C THR A 592 -18.80 13.99 32.22
N SER A 593 -17.68 13.97 31.51
CA SER A 593 -16.46 14.64 31.96
C SER A 593 -16.80 16.11 32.27
N PRO A 594 -16.42 16.65 33.43
CA PRO A 594 -16.67 18.05 33.75
C PRO A 594 -16.01 18.93 32.70
N THR A 595 -16.76 19.88 32.14
CA THR A 595 -16.22 20.83 31.15
C THR A 595 -15.22 21.78 31.82
N THR A 596 -13.97 21.35 31.96
CA THR A 596 -12.86 22.26 32.26
C THR A 596 -12.57 23.08 31.01
N SER A 597 -13.00 24.34 30.99
CA SER A 597 -12.54 25.31 30.00
C SER A 597 -11.01 25.25 29.91
N PRO A 598 -10.41 25.17 28.70
CA PRO A 598 -8.97 25.25 28.55
C PRO A 598 -8.45 26.56 29.15
N ALA A 599 -7.55 26.46 30.13
CA ALA A 599 -6.76 27.61 30.53
C ALA A 599 -5.83 27.97 29.37
N THR A 600 -5.96 29.19 28.85
CA THR A 600 -5.11 29.71 27.78
C THR A 600 -3.63 29.66 28.17
N GLY A 601 -2.79 29.03 27.34
CA GLY A 601 -1.35 29.26 27.35
C GLY A 601 -0.44 28.04 27.51
N VAL A 602 -0.42 27.15 26.52
CA VAL A 602 0.82 26.45 26.12
C VAL A 602 0.99 26.66 24.63
N SER A 603 2.06 27.37 24.24
CA SER A 603 2.42 27.55 22.83
C SER A 603 3.32 26.39 22.41
N THR A 604 2.74 25.30 21.95
CA THR A 604 3.47 24.29 21.18
C THR A 604 3.81 24.90 19.82
N THR A 605 5.06 25.30 19.64
CA THR A 605 5.58 25.68 18.32
C THR A 605 5.69 24.42 17.49
N THR A 606 4.71 24.16 16.63
CA THR A 606 4.80 23.10 15.62
C THR A 606 5.93 23.46 14.66
N VAL A 607 7.04 22.73 14.72
CA VAL A 607 8.08 22.81 13.68
C VAL A 607 7.63 21.94 12.52
N THR A 608 6.89 22.55 11.60
CA THR A 608 6.60 21.95 10.30
C THR A 608 7.78 22.23 9.39
N GLU A 609 8.71 21.28 9.27
CA GLU A 609 9.73 21.35 8.22
C GLU A 609 9.11 20.95 6.88
N THR A 610 8.76 21.95 6.08
CA THR A 610 8.57 21.78 4.65
C THR A 610 9.93 21.51 4.01
N VAL A 611 10.04 20.51 3.13
CA VAL A 611 11.25 20.34 2.30
C VAL A 611 11.29 21.49 1.28
N THR A 612 12.07 22.53 1.60
CA THR A 612 12.42 23.62 0.68
C THR A 612 13.93 23.65 0.47
N ALA A 613 14.37 23.79 -0.78
CA ALA A 613 15.78 23.84 -1.13
C ALA A 613 16.52 24.97 -0.36
N PRO A 614 17.76 24.74 0.12
CA PRO A 614 18.53 25.78 0.80
C PRO A 614 19.03 26.84 -0.19
N ASP A 615 18.91 28.11 0.21
CA ASP A 615 19.47 29.25 -0.54
C ASP A 615 20.97 29.06 -0.81
N MET A 616 21.37 29.00 -2.09
CA MET A 616 22.79 29.05 -2.44
C MET A 616 23.37 30.41 -2.05
N VAL A 617 24.20 30.42 -0.99
CA VAL A 617 24.94 31.59 -0.51
C VAL A 617 25.98 32.03 -1.54
N THR A 618 25.53 32.83 -2.51
CA THR A 618 26.41 33.51 -3.47
C THR A 618 27.25 34.56 -2.74
N THR A 619 28.50 34.21 -2.45
CA THR A 619 29.42 35.12 -1.75
C THR A 619 29.82 36.27 -2.68
N ALA A 620 29.14 37.42 -2.55
CA ALA A 620 29.36 38.58 -3.40
C ALA A 620 30.72 39.24 -3.16
N VAL A 621 31.69 39.00 -4.05
CA VAL A 621 32.95 39.76 -4.11
C VAL A 621 32.73 41.06 -4.90
N VAL A 622 32.42 42.14 -4.20
CA VAL A 622 32.36 43.50 -4.80
C VAL A 622 33.73 44.17 -4.67
N GLY A 623 34.42 44.37 -5.80
CA GLY A 623 35.71 45.06 -5.79
C GLY A 623 36.35 45.37 -7.14
N ILE A 624 36.14 46.61 -7.62
CA ILE A 624 37.11 47.42 -8.39
C ILE A 624 37.17 47.25 -9.94
N VAL A 625 36.49 48.21 -10.61
CA VAL A 625 36.97 49.05 -11.74
C VAL A 625 36.89 48.53 -13.20
N LEU A 626 35.81 48.97 -13.86
CA LEU A 626 35.73 49.75 -15.12
C LEU A 626 36.32 49.24 -16.47
N LEU A 627 35.52 49.58 -17.50
CA LEU A 627 35.86 49.99 -18.89
C LEU A 627 35.81 48.96 -20.05
N ILE A 628 34.68 49.02 -20.77
CA ILE A 628 34.56 49.15 -22.24
C ILE A 628 35.00 47.99 -23.16
N ILE A 629 33.97 47.37 -23.78
CA ILE A 629 33.79 47.08 -25.22
C ILE A 629 35.05 46.75 -26.06
N GLY A 630 35.09 45.53 -26.63
CA GLY A 630 35.46 45.41 -28.04
C GLY A 630 36.17 44.14 -28.52
N VAL A 631 35.41 43.30 -29.24
CA VAL A 631 35.77 42.76 -30.57
C VAL A 631 36.99 41.78 -30.70
N ALA A 632 36.65 40.55 -31.11
CA ALA A 632 37.35 39.69 -32.08
C ALA A 632 38.57 38.81 -31.70
N ILE A 633 38.42 37.54 -32.12
CA ILE A 633 39.41 36.71 -32.85
C ILE A 633 40.76 36.40 -32.13
N GLY A 634 40.83 35.18 -31.60
CA GLY A 634 41.65 34.15 -32.25
C GLY A 634 43.09 33.88 -31.75
N PHE A 635 43.43 32.58 -31.81
CA PHE A 635 44.77 32.00 -31.94
C PHE A 635 45.76 32.02 -30.74
N PHE A 636 45.90 30.83 -30.16
CA PHE A 636 47.15 30.05 -30.05
C PHE A 636 48.30 30.45 -29.09
N ILE A 637 48.72 29.43 -28.32
CA ILE A 637 50.11 29.09 -27.94
C ILE A 637 50.81 29.93 -26.85
N LYS A 638 50.73 29.39 -25.61
CA LYS A 638 51.83 28.68 -24.93
C LYS A 638 53.22 29.35 -24.88
N LYS A 639 53.52 29.95 -23.73
CA LYS A 639 54.78 29.84 -22.94
C LYS A 639 54.58 30.66 -21.65
N LYS A 640 55.06 30.24 -20.48
CA LYS A 640 56.00 29.15 -20.16
C LYS A 640 55.73 28.63 -18.75
#